data_AF-A0A409VQY2-F1
#
_entry.id   AF-A0A409VQY2-F1
#
_cell.length_a   1.000
_cell.length_b   1.000
_cell.length_c   1.000
_cell.angle_alpha   90.00
_cell.angle_beta   90.00
_cell.angle_gamma   90.00
#
_symmetry.space_group_name_H-M   'P 1'
#
loop_
_entity.id
_entity.type
_entity.pdbx_description
1 polymer ?
#
loop_
_entity_poly.entity_id
_entity_poly.type
_entity_poly.pdbx_seq_one_letter_code
_entity_poly.pdbx_strand_id
1 'polypeptide(L)'
;MMLTTLSTEGRRALDEISRTAAETNAIAGFVYGATSLDGEIYFTSGGNHVVNDPTSGTVNPDTVFWICSMTKMLGHLAALLLIERGQLNEETPVYDFFPEFRNPIIVDNVERPTSNFKPATTVVTVKHLLNFTSGLVYPLSNLTTAIPDVYSHSYHEDEDPYAKFFELMKGPHPAVPLEFEPGTNFGYGYSSDVLGFIVEKITEVTLEEFMQKNIFKPLNLSSTSFYLTPELESRLLLPSHRRPDGHLEPWANHTKLLERDPAKVVKAHLSGVGIYSSLRDYLTLLRHLLQIYAGRAENPIAKRETIISMFEPTLSEEASASLEGFINHSDCQWSNALGVSPGPSCRKFPMPVSLSSSGRRALDELIRRNAERNVVPGFVYGVTSTEEEIFFSGGGNKIAGDPTSDPIDPDAVFWVCSMTKMIGHVSSESRLARKREIIVKDLTYDFSLRPYSSLSEAPVSNPQPAQTVLRVKHLLNFSSGLVYYPLSILFTTLPEPYVHSYHEDEDPYAKFFDLVKGRFSAIPLEFEPGTSFGYGYNSDVLGFIVEKISGKSLEHFLQENIFRPLGLTTMSFYLTPELESRLLPLTYRRDDGKMEHWANQTPLIERDPTKVSKLHLAGAGIYSSLRDYLSLLRHLLQIHAGTAENPILKRETVLSMFEPTLTDKGATSLETFLNHPYCQWSSAVGLASKDWPEGRKRGSGFWLGWANTNFHMDPHTGIATVFGTQLNPTADSEFGQIGAQLEGTLYDNLQRQNAERNVVPGFIFGATSTEGEIFFSSGGNRMASSDPIDQDAVFWICSMTKMVGHLAALQLIERGQLNEETPVSDYFPQFKNAIIVGNQESPVSDPQPAQTVLRVKHLLNFTSGLVYYPLSKLMQTLPESYVHSYHEDNDPYEKFFELVKGPFSAIPLEFEPGTNFGYGYSADVLGFIVEKVSGKSLEEYLQENVFKPLGLKISFYLTPELESRLLPFAHRRDDGSLEPWANHTAFIERDPIKTSKAHFAGIGLYASLRDYLSLLRHLLQIHAGTAQNPIAKRETVLSMFEPTLTDEAAKSLGLLMQHPHCQWSKAMGVASADWEEGRKQGSAFWSGWANTYFHLDPRTGIATVFGTQLHPAFDIETAKLGAVLERALYDDIQT
;
A
#
# COMPACT_ATOMS: atom_id res chain seq x y z
N MET A 1 21.34 24.01 -16.57
CA MET A 1 20.16 23.23 -16.14
C MET A 1 20.62 21.82 -15.93
N MET A 2 20.39 21.24 -14.75
CA MET A 2 20.77 19.85 -14.46
C MET A 2 19.84 18.92 -15.24
N LEU A 3 20.43 17.98 -16.00
CA LEU A 3 19.71 16.88 -16.63
C LEU A 3 18.96 16.10 -15.55
N THR A 4 17.65 15.90 -15.71
CA THR A 4 16.91 14.99 -14.84
C THR A 4 17.41 13.57 -15.09
N THR A 5 18.19 13.06 -14.15
CA THR A 5 18.78 11.72 -14.20
C THR A 5 18.24 10.89 -13.05
N LEU A 6 18.13 9.59 -13.27
CA LEU A 6 17.85 8.66 -12.19
C LEU A 6 19.11 8.52 -11.35
N SER A 7 19.02 8.50 -10.02
CA SER A 7 20.17 8.13 -9.21
C SER A 7 20.59 6.71 -9.54
N THR A 8 21.88 6.41 -9.42
CA THR A 8 22.37 5.06 -9.60
C THR A 8 21.63 4.08 -8.69
N GLU A 9 21.31 4.45 -7.44
CA GLU A 9 20.49 3.64 -6.53
C GLU A 9 19.07 3.40 -7.07
N GLY A 10 18.43 4.42 -7.65
CA GLY A 10 17.11 4.29 -8.27
C GLY A 10 17.12 3.39 -9.51
N ARG A 11 18.13 3.54 -10.39
CA ARG A 11 18.33 2.67 -11.57
C ARG A 11 18.49 1.22 -11.15
N ARG A 12 19.30 0.99 -10.12
CA ARG A 12 19.56 -0.32 -9.53
C ARG A 12 18.33 -0.98 -8.93
N ALA A 13 17.52 -0.22 -8.19
CA ALA A 13 16.26 -0.71 -7.62
C ALA A 13 15.26 -1.10 -8.73
N LEU A 14 15.16 -0.31 -9.80
CA LEU A 14 14.31 -0.66 -10.94
C LEU A 14 14.83 -1.89 -11.71
N ASP A 15 16.16 -2.06 -11.82
CA ASP A 15 16.76 -3.25 -12.42
C ASP A 15 16.44 -4.51 -11.59
N GLU A 16 16.46 -4.38 -10.25
CA GLU A 16 16.08 -5.43 -9.30
C GLU A 16 14.66 -5.92 -9.51
N ILE A 17 13.71 -4.99 -9.45
CA ILE A 17 12.29 -5.26 -9.57
C ILE A 17 12.01 -5.97 -10.90
N SER A 18 12.63 -5.47 -11.96
CA SER A 18 12.46 -6.02 -13.31
C SER A 18 13.04 -7.44 -13.40
N ARG A 19 14.24 -7.65 -12.86
CA ARG A 19 14.83 -8.99 -12.85
C ARG A 19 14.00 -9.98 -12.03
N THR A 20 13.55 -9.60 -10.83
CA THR A 20 12.67 -10.44 -9.98
C THR A 20 11.36 -10.77 -10.70
N ALA A 21 10.75 -9.79 -11.37
CA ALA A 21 9.53 -10.00 -12.14
C ALA A 21 9.73 -10.99 -13.30
N ALA A 22 10.89 -10.94 -13.98
CA ALA A 22 11.25 -11.86 -15.05
C ALA A 22 11.55 -13.28 -14.56
N GLU A 23 12.23 -13.42 -13.42
CA GLU A 23 12.65 -14.71 -12.85
C GLU A 23 11.50 -15.48 -12.20
N THR A 24 10.60 -14.79 -11.53
CA THR A 24 9.42 -15.40 -10.86
C THR A 24 8.32 -15.81 -11.84
N ASN A 25 8.41 -15.40 -13.11
CA ASN A 25 7.35 -15.51 -14.11
C ASN A 25 6.02 -14.92 -13.59
N ALA A 26 6.12 -13.94 -12.67
CA ALA A 26 4.97 -13.29 -12.06
C ALA A 26 4.22 -12.44 -13.07
N ILE A 27 4.89 -11.94 -14.11
CA ILE A 27 4.29 -11.28 -15.28
C ILE A 27 4.92 -11.87 -16.55
N ALA A 28 4.16 -11.85 -17.66
CA ALA A 28 4.72 -12.22 -18.95
C ALA A 28 5.77 -11.20 -19.41
N GLY A 29 6.48 -11.52 -20.49
CA GLY A 29 7.56 -10.67 -20.99
C GLY A 29 7.17 -9.19 -21.08
N PHE A 30 8.05 -8.31 -20.62
CA PHE A 30 7.74 -6.90 -20.39
C PHE A 30 8.90 -5.98 -20.77
N VAL A 31 8.59 -4.70 -21.00
CA VAL A 31 9.54 -3.58 -21.12
C VAL A 31 9.01 -2.44 -20.24
N TYR A 32 9.89 -1.79 -19.50
CA TYR A 32 9.62 -0.55 -18.79
C TYR A 32 10.62 0.52 -19.24
N GLY A 33 10.14 1.75 -19.43
CA GLY A 33 10.96 2.86 -19.90
C GLY A 33 10.55 4.20 -19.31
N ALA A 34 11.53 5.06 -19.05
CA ALA A 34 11.34 6.42 -18.54
C ALA A 34 12.21 7.41 -19.32
N THR A 35 11.70 8.62 -19.55
CA THR A 35 12.38 9.69 -20.29
C THR A 35 12.10 11.05 -19.64
N SER A 36 13.01 11.99 -19.82
CA SER A 36 12.82 13.42 -19.53
C SER A 36 12.70 14.20 -20.84
N LEU A 37 12.51 15.51 -20.72
CA LEU A 37 12.62 16.47 -21.84
C LEU A 37 13.99 16.40 -22.52
N ASP A 38 15.03 16.07 -21.77
CA ASP A 38 16.41 16.19 -22.24
C ASP A 38 16.93 14.85 -22.80
N GLY A 39 16.32 13.71 -22.44
CA GLY A 39 16.79 12.42 -22.91
C GLY A 39 16.12 11.22 -22.24
N GLU A 40 16.47 10.03 -22.73
CA GLU A 40 16.12 8.77 -22.09
C GLU A 40 16.70 8.73 -20.66
N ILE A 41 15.87 8.36 -19.68
CA ILE A 41 16.30 8.23 -18.27
C ILE A 41 16.68 6.77 -17.99
N TYR A 42 15.83 5.83 -18.42
CA TYR A 42 15.93 4.42 -18.05
C TYR A 42 15.12 3.51 -18.98
N PHE A 43 15.64 2.32 -19.25
CA PHE A 43 14.90 1.21 -19.83
C PHE A 43 15.32 -0.09 -19.17
N THR A 44 14.37 -1.01 -19.06
CA THR A 44 14.60 -2.38 -18.62
C THR A 44 13.55 -3.29 -19.24
N SER A 45 13.84 -4.58 -19.29
CA SER A 45 12.99 -5.57 -19.93
C SER A 45 13.27 -6.95 -19.36
N GLY A 46 12.30 -7.85 -19.47
CA GLY A 46 12.44 -9.20 -18.95
C GLY A 46 11.45 -10.18 -19.59
N GLY A 47 11.77 -11.46 -19.49
CA GLY A 47 10.99 -12.56 -20.06
C GLY A 47 11.25 -12.82 -21.54
N ASN A 48 10.48 -13.75 -22.10
CA ASN A 48 10.58 -14.20 -23.49
C ASN A 48 9.43 -13.65 -24.33
N HIS A 49 9.60 -13.59 -25.65
CA HIS A 49 8.55 -13.16 -26.60
C HIS A 49 7.29 -14.03 -26.51
N VAL A 50 7.42 -15.29 -26.09
CA VAL A 50 6.32 -16.21 -25.80
C VAL A 50 6.48 -16.75 -24.39
N VAL A 51 5.43 -16.60 -23.57
CA VAL A 51 5.48 -17.05 -22.17
C VAL A 51 5.73 -18.56 -22.10
N ASN A 52 6.63 -18.98 -21.21
CA ASN A 52 7.10 -20.36 -21.04
C ASN A 52 7.83 -20.98 -22.26
N ASP A 53 8.20 -20.20 -23.28
CA ASP A 53 9.00 -20.67 -24.41
C ASP A 53 10.33 -19.90 -24.48
N PRO A 54 11.42 -20.44 -23.93
CA PRO A 54 12.73 -19.79 -24.00
C PRO A 54 13.32 -19.78 -25.42
N THR A 55 12.77 -20.55 -26.36
CA THR A 55 13.24 -20.58 -27.75
C THR A 55 12.68 -19.43 -28.58
N SER A 56 11.70 -18.69 -28.06
CA SER A 56 11.07 -17.57 -28.77
C SER A 56 11.91 -16.29 -28.83
N GLY A 57 13.05 -16.24 -28.11
CA GLY A 57 13.86 -15.04 -27.98
C GLY A 57 13.44 -14.13 -26.80
N THR A 58 14.35 -13.24 -26.41
CA THR A 58 14.23 -12.41 -25.21
C THR A 58 13.65 -11.04 -25.51
N VAL A 59 12.86 -10.53 -24.57
CA VAL A 59 12.28 -9.18 -24.63
C VAL A 59 13.37 -8.14 -24.36
N ASN A 60 13.34 -7.06 -25.13
CA ASN A 60 14.25 -5.92 -25.08
C ASN A 60 13.50 -4.62 -25.45
N PRO A 61 14.08 -3.41 -25.27
CA PRO A 61 13.39 -2.15 -25.57
C PRO A 61 12.92 -1.98 -27.03
N ASP A 62 13.56 -2.68 -27.96
CA ASP A 62 13.19 -2.73 -29.37
C ASP A 62 12.21 -3.88 -29.68
N THR A 63 11.75 -4.64 -28.68
CA THR A 63 10.69 -5.63 -28.86
C THR A 63 9.40 -4.92 -29.26
N VAL A 64 8.71 -5.49 -30.25
CA VAL A 64 7.49 -4.93 -30.79
C VAL A 64 6.31 -5.45 -29.98
N PHE A 65 5.46 -4.52 -29.57
CA PHE A 65 4.23 -4.80 -28.88
C PHE A 65 3.06 -4.49 -29.80
N TRP A 66 2.01 -5.28 -29.67
CA TRP A 66 0.69 -4.82 -30.05
C TRP A 66 0.19 -3.86 -28.97
N ILE A 67 0.41 -2.56 -29.17
CA ILE A 67 0.23 -1.50 -28.14
C ILE A 67 -1.24 -1.12 -27.91
N CYS A 68 -2.15 -2.07 -27.96
CA CYS A 68 -3.61 -1.93 -27.85
C CYS A 68 -4.05 -0.68 -27.04
N SER A 69 -4.98 0.10 -27.58
CA SER A 69 -5.48 1.35 -27.00
C SER A 69 -4.48 2.50 -26.84
N MET A 70 -3.16 2.28 -26.80
CA MET A 70 -2.17 3.36 -26.93
C MET A 70 -2.18 3.96 -28.34
N THR A 71 -2.65 3.19 -29.33
CA THR A 71 -2.98 3.65 -30.70
C THR A 71 -3.87 4.89 -30.71
N LYS A 72 -4.79 5.02 -29.73
CA LYS A 72 -5.78 6.10 -29.68
C LYS A 72 -5.10 7.47 -29.65
N MET A 73 -4.03 7.63 -28.87
CA MET A 73 -3.29 8.89 -28.79
C MET A 73 -2.75 9.33 -30.16
N LEU A 74 -2.22 8.39 -30.94
CA LEU A 74 -1.74 8.66 -32.30
C LEU A 74 -2.88 9.05 -33.26
N GLY A 75 -4.02 8.33 -33.20
CA GLY A 75 -5.21 8.67 -33.98
C GLY A 75 -5.73 10.08 -33.68
N HIS A 76 -5.76 10.45 -32.39
CA HIS A 76 -6.18 11.78 -31.96
C HIS A 76 -5.17 12.85 -32.40
N LEU A 77 -3.87 12.59 -32.27
CA LEU A 77 -2.83 13.49 -32.76
C LEU A 77 -2.95 13.73 -34.27
N ALA A 78 -3.25 12.70 -35.06
CA ALA A 78 -3.48 12.85 -36.50
C ALA A 78 -4.69 13.77 -36.81
N ALA A 79 -5.80 13.61 -36.08
CA ALA A 79 -6.96 14.50 -36.21
C ALA A 79 -6.63 15.94 -35.79
N LEU A 80 -5.91 16.12 -34.68
CA LEU A 80 -5.45 17.43 -34.20
C LEU A 80 -4.54 18.13 -35.21
N LEU A 81 -3.69 17.40 -35.94
CA LEU A 81 -2.88 17.97 -37.03
C LEU A 81 -3.75 18.52 -38.18
N LEU A 82 -4.86 17.86 -38.51
CA LEU A 82 -5.80 18.40 -39.50
C LEU A 82 -6.53 19.65 -38.97
N ILE A 83 -6.89 19.66 -37.69
CA ILE A 83 -7.49 20.83 -37.04
C ILE A 83 -6.52 22.01 -37.07
N GLU A 84 -5.27 21.77 -36.71
CA GLU A 84 -4.20 22.77 -36.72
C GLU A 84 -3.95 23.37 -38.12
N ARG A 85 -4.11 22.55 -39.16
CA ARG A 85 -3.98 22.93 -40.58
C ARG A 85 -5.24 23.61 -41.13
N GLY A 86 -6.31 23.73 -40.33
CA GLY A 86 -7.60 24.27 -40.75
C GLY A 86 -8.36 23.37 -41.72
N GLN A 87 -8.01 22.08 -41.79
CA GLN A 87 -8.63 21.08 -42.67
C GLN A 87 -9.78 20.33 -41.97
N LEU A 88 -9.85 20.42 -40.64
CA LEU A 88 -10.91 19.85 -39.79
C LEU A 88 -11.28 20.87 -38.70
N ASN A 89 -12.50 20.80 -38.18
CA ASN A 89 -12.94 21.60 -37.04
C ASN A 89 -13.56 20.70 -35.97
N GLU A 90 -13.39 21.04 -34.69
CA GLU A 90 -13.95 20.29 -33.56
C GLU A 90 -15.48 20.23 -33.60
N GLU A 91 -16.14 21.27 -34.09
CA GLU A 91 -17.59 21.35 -34.19
C GLU A 91 -18.12 20.73 -35.50
N THR A 92 -17.26 20.20 -36.37
CA THR A 92 -17.68 19.52 -37.59
C THR A 92 -18.55 18.30 -37.23
N PRO A 93 -19.77 18.20 -37.77
CA PRO A 93 -20.62 17.03 -37.60
C PRO A 93 -20.01 15.77 -38.22
N VAL A 94 -20.07 14.65 -37.50
CA VAL A 94 -19.51 13.37 -38.00
C VAL A 94 -20.28 12.88 -39.23
N TYR A 95 -21.56 13.22 -39.36
CA TYR A 95 -22.37 12.81 -40.50
C TYR A 95 -21.97 13.42 -41.84
N ASP A 96 -21.13 14.46 -41.85
CA ASP A 96 -20.56 15.03 -43.07
C ASP A 96 -19.57 14.05 -43.74
N PHE A 97 -19.01 13.12 -42.96
CA PHE A 97 -18.13 12.05 -43.43
C PHE A 97 -18.86 10.70 -43.52
N PHE A 98 -19.70 10.39 -42.53
CA PHE A 98 -20.37 9.10 -42.38
C PHE A 98 -21.90 9.26 -42.17
N PRO A 99 -22.72 9.12 -43.23
CA PRO A 99 -24.16 9.35 -43.18
C PRO A 99 -24.93 8.58 -42.09
N GLU A 100 -24.36 7.48 -41.59
CA GLU A 100 -24.85 6.65 -40.49
C GLU A 100 -25.08 7.46 -39.20
N PHE A 101 -24.33 8.55 -39.01
CA PHE A 101 -24.46 9.46 -37.85
C PHE A 101 -25.53 10.55 -38.02
N ARG A 102 -26.34 10.54 -39.10
CA ARG A 102 -27.43 11.52 -39.25
C ARG A 102 -28.54 11.33 -38.22
N ASN A 103 -28.86 10.09 -37.86
CA ASN A 103 -29.96 9.76 -36.95
C ASN A 103 -29.56 8.62 -35.99
N PRO A 104 -28.53 8.79 -35.15
CA PRO A 104 -28.18 7.78 -34.16
C PRO A 104 -29.27 7.68 -33.08
N ILE A 105 -29.26 6.57 -32.35
CA ILE A 105 -30.22 6.28 -31.29
C ILE A 105 -29.52 6.11 -29.96
N ILE A 106 -30.17 6.52 -28.87
CA ILE A 106 -29.73 6.23 -27.50
C ILE A 106 -30.38 4.93 -27.03
N VAL A 107 -29.56 4.00 -26.55
CA VAL A 107 -29.96 2.69 -26.03
C VAL A 107 -29.47 2.53 -24.59
N ASP A 108 -30.26 1.85 -23.75
CA ASP A 108 -29.88 1.58 -22.35
C ASP A 108 -28.74 0.54 -22.24
N ASN A 109 -28.52 -0.25 -23.29
CA ASN A 109 -27.45 -1.25 -23.36
C ASN A 109 -27.13 -1.57 -24.83
N VAL A 110 -25.91 -1.27 -25.26
CA VAL A 110 -25.48 -1.46 -26.66
C VAL A 110 -25.35 -2.93 -27.08
N GLU A 111 -25.14 -3.86 -26.13
CA GLU A 111 -24.94 -5.29 -26.38
C GLU A 111 -26.23 -6.06 -26.67
N ARG A 112 -27.39 -5.51 -26.27
CA ARG A 112 -28.67 -6.22 -26.40
C ARG A 112 -29.58 -5.45 -27.34
N PRO A 113 -30.19 -6.09 -28.35
CA PRO A 113 -31.27 -5.46 -29.09
C PRO A 113 -32.41 -5.14 -28.12
N THR A 114 -32.59 -3.85 -27.83
CA THR A 114 -33.68 -3.36 -27.00
C THR A 114 -34.82 -2.90 -27.90
N SER A 115 -36.07 -3.15 -27.50
CA SER A 115 -37.23 -2.50 -28.13
C SER A 115 -37.38 -1.04 -27.70
N ASN A 116 -36.64 -0.63 -26.66
CA ASN A 116 -36.69 0.69 -26.05
C ASN A 116 -35.41 1.45 -26.40
N PHE A 117 -35.52 2.31 -27.40
CA PHE A 117 -34.49 3.28 -27.78
C PHE A 117 -35.16 4.60 -28.15
N LYS A 118 -34.42 5.70 -28.08
CA LYS A 118 -34.89 7.02 -28.51
C LYS A 118 -33.91 7.63 -29.51
N PRO A 119 -34.35 8.49 -30.44
CA PRO A 119 -33.42 9.26 -31.27
C PRO A 119 -32.49 10.11 -30.39
N ALA A 120 -31.21 10.16 -30.73
CA ALA A 120 -30.30 11.13 -30.13
C ALA A 120 -30.74 12.55 -30.52
N THR A 121 -30.65 13.48 -29.57
CA THR A 121 -31.05 14.88 -29.80
C THR A 121 -29.86 15.78 -30.07
N THR A 122 -28.67 15.38 -29.62
CA THR A 122 -27.41 16.08 -29.88
C THR A 122 -26.70 15.51 -31.11
N VAL A 123 -26.20 16.39 -31.97
CA VAL A 123 -25.35 16.02 -33.11
C VAL A 123 -24.00 15.52 -32.61
N VAL A 124 -23.55 14.37 -33.11
CA VAL A 124 -22.19 13.88 -32.85
C VAL A 124 -21.19 14.73 -33.65
N THR A 125 -20.22 15.35 -32.97
CA THR A 125 -19.19 16.20 -33.58
C THR A 125 -17.81 15.59 -33.38
N VAL A 126 -16.81 16.11 -34.08
CA VAL A 126 -15.39 15.73 -33.90
C VAL A 126 -14.96 15.90 -32.44
N LYS A 127 -15.40 16.95 -31.76
CA LYS A 127 -15.15 17.21 -30.32
C LYS A 127 -15.65 16.07 -29.44
N HIS A 128 -16.85 15.56 -29.71
CA HIS A 128 -17.41 14.43 -28.96
C HIS A 128 -16.57 13.17 -29.14
N LEU A 129 -15.99 12.96 -30.33
CA LEU A 129 -15.07 11.85 -30.56
C LEU A 129 -13.73 12.05 -29.84
N LEU A 130 -13.13 13.24 -29.92
CA LEU A 130 -11.85 13.57 -29.28
C LEU A 130 -11.89 13.38 -27.75
N ASN A 131 -13.05 13.64 -27.14
CA ASN A 131 -13.23 13.58 -25.70
C ASN A 131 -13.88 12.27 -25.22
N PHE A 132 -14.13 11.29 -26.09
CA PHE A 132 -14.88 10.07 -25.76
C PHE A 132 -16.26 10.34 -25.14
N THR A 133 -16.90 11.44 -25.51
CA THR A 133 -18.24 11.82 -25.07
C THR A 133 -19.30 11.60 -26.15
N SER A 134 -18.97 10.88 -27.22
CA SER A 134 -19.89 10.60 -28.34
C SER A 134 -21.01 9.61 -28.00
N GLY A 135 -20.86 8.82 -26.92
CA GLY A 135 -21.74 7.70 -26.59
C GLY A 135 -21.39 6.39 -27.30
N LEU A 136 -20.35 6.37 -28.14
CA LEU A 136 -19.83 5.16 -28.80
C LEU A 136 -18.98 4.34 -27.83
N VAL A 137 -19.58 3.35 -27.16
CA VAL A 137 -18.94 2.53 -26.11
C VAL A 137 -18.63 1.11 -26.55
N TYR A 138 -17.62 0.49 -25.93
CA TYR A 138 -17.35 -0.94 -26.09
C TYR A 138 -18.34 -1.80 -25.29
N PRO A 139 -18.60 -3.03 -25.75
CA PRO A 139 -19.24 -4.06 -24.94
C PRO A 139 -18.23 -4.62 -23.90
N LEU A 140 -18.04 -3.90 -22.79
CA LEU A 140 -16.99 -4.17 -21.79
C LEU A 140 -17.14 -5.51 -21.07
N SER A 141 -18.34 -6.10 -21.05
CA SER A 141 -18.61 -7.37 -20.37
C SER A 141 -17.84 -8.56 -20.99
N ASN A 142 -17.42 -8.43 -22.26
CA ASN A 142 -16.76 -9.47 -23.03
C ASN A 142 -15.25 -9.25 -23.25
N LEU A 143 -14.69 -8.08 -22.93
CA LEU A 143 -13.29 -7.76 -23.27
C LEU A 143 -12.25 -8.63 -22.54
N THR A 144 -12.64 -9.34 -21.48
CA THR A 144 -11.81 -10.33 -20.78
C THR A 144 -11.83 -11.72 -21.43
N THR A 145 -12.77 -11.98 -22.36
CA THR A 145 -13.01 -13.32 -22.94
C THR A 145 -13.03 -13.34 -24.47
N ALA A 146 -13.32 -12.23 -25.15
CA ALA A 146 -13.29 -12.11 -26.61
C ALA A 146 -13.11 -10.65 -27.07
N ILE A 147 -12.45 -10.46 -28.21
CA ILE A 147 -12.38 -9.17 -28.90
C ILE A 147 -13.68 -8.99 -29.70
N PRO A 148 -14.31 -7.79 -29.69
CA PRO A 148 -15.52 -7.53 -30.48
C PRO A 148 -15.36 -7.89 -31.96
N ASP A 149 -16.39 -8.47 -32.58
CA ASP A 149 -16.38 -8.91 -33.99
C ASP A 149 -16.00 -7.81 -34.98
N VAL A 150 -16.26 -6.54 -34.64
CA VAL A 150 -15.87 -5.38 -35.46
C VAL A 150 -14.35 -5.24 -35.63
N TYR A 151 -13.57 -5.87 -34.75
CA TYR A 151 -12.12 -5.93 -34.83
C TYR A 151 -11.62 -7.27 -35.38
N SER A 152 -12.51 -8.14 -35.88
CA SER A 152 -12.13 -9.28 -36.71
C SER A 152 -11.77 -8.82 -38.13
N HIS A 153 -10.99 -9.62 -38.86
CA HIS A 153 -10.58 -9.37 -40.25
C HIS A 153 -11.74 -9.23 -41.27
N SER A 154 -12.98 -9.53 -40.86
CA SER A 154 -14.15 -9.60 -41.75
C SER A 154 -14.53 -8.30 -42.47
N TYR A 155 -14.21 -7.11 -41.93
CA TYR A 155 -14.56 -5.84 -42.59
C TYR A 155 -13.51 -5.36 -43.59
N HIS A 156 -12.25 -5.84 -43.49
CA HIS A 156 -11.19 -5.52 -44.44
C HIS A 156 -11.41 -6.21 -45.80
N GLU A 157 -12.18 -7.29 -45.84
CA GLU A 157 -12.51 -8.05 -47.05
C GLU A 157 -13.66 -7.40 -47.85
N ASP A 158 -14.33 -6.38 -47.31
CA ASP A 158 -15.45 -5.70 -47.95
C ASP A 158 -14.99 -4.68 -49.03
N GLU A 159 -15.88 -4.37 -49.98
CA GLU A 159 -15.65 -3.31 -50.96
C GLU A 159 -15.62 -1.94 -50.27
N ASP A 160 -16.49 -1.71 -49.28
CA ASP A 160 -16.54 -0.52 -48.43
C ASP A 160 -16.35 -0.88 -46.93
N PRO A 161 -15.10 -0.85 -46.44
CA PRO A 161 -14.80 -1.26 -45.06
C PRO A 161 -15.41 -0.33 -44.01
N TYR A 162 -15.67 0.95 -44.34
CA TYR A 162 -16.27 1.90 -43.40
C TYR A 162 -17.74 1.57 -43.18
N ALA A 163 -18.48 1.38 -44.28
CA ALA A 163 -19.88 0.96 -44.22
C ALA A 163 -20.00 -0.38 -43.47
N LYS A 164 -19.08 -1.33 -43.74
CA LYS A 164 -19.04 -2.60 -43.05
C LYS A 164 -18.76 -2.48 -41.55
N PHE A 165 -17.82 -1.62 -41.16
CA PHE A 165 -17.53 -1.33 -39.75
C PHE A 165 -18.77 -0.80 -39.02
N PHE A 166 -19.50 0.16 -39.62
CA PHE A 166 -20.73 0.68 -39.02
C PHE A 166 -21.88 -0.33 -39.03
N GLU A 167 -21.97 -1.21 -40.04
CA GLU A 167 -22.92 -2.32 -40.05
C GLU A 167 -22.69 -3.27 -38.86
N LEU A 168 -21.43 -3.65 -38.62
CA LEU A 168 -21.04 -4.52 -37.51
C LEU A 168 -21.26 -3.85 -36.15
N MET A 169 -20.88 -2.57 -36.01
CA MET A 169 -21.11 -1.80 -34.78
C MET A 169 -22.60 -1.63 -34.48
N LYS A 170 -23.41 -1.38 -35.52
CA LYS A 170 -24.86 -1.27 -35.40
C LYS A 170 -25.48 -2.59 -34.97
N GLY A 171 -24.96 -3.72 -35.46
CA GLY A 171 -25.49 -5.05 -35.16
C GLY A 171 -27.00 -5.14 -35.46
N PRO A 172 -27.83 -5.64 -34.51
CA PRO A 172 -29.28 -5.77 -34.71
C PRO A 172 -30.06 -4.46 -34.55
N HIS A 173 -29.41 -3.35 -34.19
CA HIS A 173 -30.08 -2.08 -33.93
C HIS A 173 -30.52 -1.39 -35.24
N PRO A 174 -31.60 -0.56 -35.20
CA PRO A 174 -32.12 0.08 -36.40
C PRO A 174 -31.26 1.25 -36.91
N ALA A 175 -30.41 1.83 -36.06
CA ALA A 175 -29.44 2.87 -36.38
C ALA A 175 -28.23 2.76 -35.45
N VAL A 176 -27.18 3.57 -35.66
CA VAL A 176 -25.97 3.58 -34.82
C VAL A 176 -26.37 3.79 -33.35
N PRO A 177 -26.08 2.81 -32.46
CA PRO A 177 -26.44 2.89 -31.05
C PRO A 177 -25.40 3.68 -30.25
N LEU A 178 -25.87 4.59 -29.41
CA LEU A 178 -25.10 5.34 -28.41
C LEU A 178 -25.64 4.99 -27.02
N GLU A 179 -24.78 4.90 -26.02
CA GLU A 179 -25.23 4.61 -24.64
C GLU A 179 -25.81 5.84 -23.93
N PHE A 180 -25.41 7.04 -24.35
CA PHE A 180 -25.85 8.30 -23.77
C PHE A 180 -25.80 9.44 -24.79
N GLU A 181 -26.44 10.57 -24.46
CA GLU A 181 -26.45 11.74 -25.35
C GLU A 181 -25.03 12.31 -25.51
N PRO A 182 -24.61 12.63 -26.74
CA PRO A 182 -23.29 13.21 -26.98
C PRO A 182 -23.00 14.43 -26.08
N GLY A 183 -21.83 14.43 -25.45
CA GLY A 183 -21.35 15.48 -24.55
C GLY A 183 -21.78 15.33 -23.08
N THR A 184 -22.68 14.40 -22.74
CA THR A 184 -23.24 14.31 -21.37
C THR A 184 -22.49 13.37 -20.43
N ASN A 185 -21.71 12.44 -20.96
CA ASN A 185 -21.06 11.39 -20.19
C ASN A 185 -19.74 10.98 -20.89
N PHE A 186 -18.88 10.22 -20.19
CA PHE A 186 -17.67 9.60 -20.73
C PHE A 186 -17.94 8.14 -21.06
N GLY A 187 -17.52 7.70 -22.25
CA GLY A 187 -17.75 6.34 -22.72
C GLY A 187 -16.54 5.79 -23.45
N TYR A 188 -15.86 4.82 -22.85
CA TYR A 188 -14.70 4.17 -23.45
C TYR A 188 -15.12 3.25 -24.61
N GLY A 189 -14.73 3.58 -25.84
CA GLY A 189 -15.20 2.83 -27.02
C GLY A 189 -14.64 3.25 -28.38
N TYR A 190 -15.49 3.22 -29.42
CA TYR A 190 -15.10 3.30 -30.83
C TYR A 190 -14.78 4.71 -31.35
N SER A 191 -14.86 5.74 -30.50
CA SER A 191 -14.67 7.15 -30.90
C SER A 191 -13.36 7.39 -31.65
N SER A 192 -12.28 6.73 -31.23
CA SER A 192 -10.98 6.86 -31.87
C SER A 192 -10.96 6.29 -33.29
N ASP A 193 -11.55 5.11 -33.51
CA ASP A 193 -11.57 4.48 -34.84
C ASP A 193 -12.26 5.38 -35.86
N VAL A 194 -13.38 6.00 -35.47
CA VAL A 194 -14.11 6.95 -36.30
C VAL A 194 -13.26 8.18 -36.61
N LEU A 195 -12.49 8.72 -35.64
CA LEU A 195 -11.54 9.81 -35.91
C LEU A 195 -10.47 9.41 -36.93
N GLY A 196 -9.94 8.19 -36.83
CA GLY A 196 -8.99 7.65 -37.80
C GLY A 196 -9.57 7.64 -39.23
N PHE A 197 -10.81 7.18 -39.38
CA PHE A 197 -11.48 7.17 -40.68
C PHE A 197 -11.78 8.57 -41.21
N ILE A 198 -12.08 9.56 -40.35
CA ILE A 198 -12.22 10.96 -40.76
C ILE A 198 -10.91 11.48 -41.35
N VAL A 199 -9.76 11.16 -40.73
CA VAL A 199 -8.44 11.53 -41.27
C VAL A 199 -8.23 10.95 -42.67
N GLU A 200 -8.56 9.67 -42.87
CA GLU A 200 -8.46 9.02 -44.20
C GLU A 200 -9.37 9.68 -45.23
N LYS A 201 -10.63 9.97 -44.87
CA LYS A 201 -11.60 10.63 -45.76
C LYS A 201 -11.17 12.03 -46.19
N ILE A 202 -10.59 12.81 -45.29
CA ILE A 202 -10.15 14.18 -45.60
C ILE A 202 -8.89 14.18 -46.48
N THR A 203 -7.99 13.23 -46.23
CA THR A 203 -6.65 13.24 -46.83
C THR A 203 -6.53 12.38 -48.08
N GLU A 204 -7.53 11.53 -48.34
CA GLU A 204 -7.55 10.54 -49.44
C GLU A 204 -6.35 9.59 -49.45
N VAL A 205 -5.68 9.45 -48.30
CA VAL A 205 -4.60 8.49 -48.05
C VAL A 205 -4.94 7.68 -46.82
N THR A 206 -4.31 6.51 -46.68
CA THR A 206 -4.56 5.68 -45.50
C THR A 206 -4.00 6.32 -44.23
N LEU A 207 -4.51 5.91 -43.06
CA LEU A 207 -4.05 6.43 -41.77
C LEU A 207 -2.57 6.10 -41.55
N GLU A 208 -2.13 4.91 -41.98
CA GLU A 208 -0.71 4.53 -42.00
C GLU A 208 0.12 5.49 -42.85
N GLU A 209 -0.28 5.77 -44.10
CA GLU A 209 0.46 6.70 -44.97
C GLU A 209 0.52 8.12 -44.37
N PHE A 210 -0.59 8.58 -43.79
CA PHE A 210 -0.64 9.86 -43.11
C PHE A 210 0.30 9.89 -41.90
N MET A 211 0.23 8.91 -41.00
CA MET A 211 1.07 8.88 -39.80
C MET A 211 2.55 8.66 -40.15
N GLN A 212 2.87 7.82 -41.14
CA GLN A 212 4.23 7.65 -41.65
C GLN A 212 4.82 8.98 -42.09
N LYS A 213 4.08 9.76 -42.87
CA LYS A 213 4.54 11.05 -43.40
C LYS A 213 4.65 12.13 -42.31
N ASN A 214 3.69 12.19 -41.39
CA ASN A 214 3.52 13.35 -40.51
C ASN A 214 4.02 13.11 -39.07
N ILE A 215 4.19 11.86 -38.63
CA ILE A 215 4.53 11.51 -37.24
C ILE A 215 5.74 10.56 -37.20
N PHE A 216 5.66 9.40 -37.85
CA PHE A 216 6.64 8.32 -37.66
C PHE A 216 7.98 8.61 -38.33
N LYS A 217 8.02 8.90 -39.64
CA LYS A 217 9.29 9.22 -40.34
C LYS A 217 9.97 10.49 -39.81
N PRO A 218 9.24 11.59 -39.52
CA PRO A 218 9.86 12.77 -38.91
C PRO A 218 10.58 12.49 -37.58
N LEU A 219 10.09 11.52 -36.80
CA LEU A 219 10.68 11.13 -35.51
C LEU A 219 11.53 9.85 -35.58
N ASN A 220 11.72 9.29 -36.78
CA ASN A 220 12.44 8.03 -36.99
C ASN A 220 11.87 6.84 -36.20
N LEU A 221 10.53 6.74 -36.08
CA LEU A 221 9.83 5.64 -35.39
C LEU A 221 9.74 4.39 -36.28
N SER A 222 10.89 3.78 -36.55
CA SER A 222 11.05 2.68 -37.51
C SER A 222 10.35 1.37 -37.13
N SER A 223 10.02 1.17 -35.85
CA SER A 223 9.30 0.00 -35.35
C SER A 223 7.79 0.24 -35.18
N THR A 224 7.28 1.38 -35.65
CA THR A 224 5.88 1.79 -35.48
C THR A 224 5.12 1.75 -36.81
N SER A 225 4.13 0.87 -36.91
CA SER A 225 3.30 0.72 -38.11
C SER A 225 1.98 0.00 -37.79
N PHE A 226 0.97 0.22 -38.63
CA PHE A 226 -0.22 -0.64 -38.68
C PHE A 226 0.07 -2.02 -39.30
N TYR A 227 1.14 -2.16 -40.07
CA TYR A 227 1.50 -3.42 -40.72
C TYR A 227 2.49 -4.23 -39.89
N LEU A 228 2.16 -5.49 -39.63
CA LEU A 228 3.11 -6.43 -39.03
C LEU A 228 4.01 -7.00 -40.14
N THR A 229 4.99 -6.22 -40.58
CA THR A 229 5.98 -6.66 -41.58
C THR A 229 6.80 -7.84 -41.03
N PRO A 230 7.45 -8.66 -41.88
CA PRO A 230 8.29 -9.76 -41.42
C PRO A 230 9.36 -9.34 -40.39
N GLU A 231 9.85 -8.10 -40.50
CA GLU A 231 10.80 -7.52 -39.56
C GLU A 231 10.17 -7.22 -38.19
N LEU A 232 8.96 -6.64 -38.15
CA LEU A 232 8.24 -6.41 -36.89
C LEU A 232 7.75 -7.73 -36.28
N GLU A 233 7.28 -8.66 -37.10
CA GLU A 233 6.83 -9.99 -36.67
C GLU A 233 7.94 -10.78 -35.97
N SER A 234 9.17 -10.69 -36.49
CA SER A 234 10.33 -11.37 -35.89
C SER A 234 10.70 -10.88 -34.47
N ARG A 235 10.15 -9.72 -34.05
CA ARG A 235 10.38 -9.10 -32.75
C ARG A 235 9.09 -8.96 -31.93
N LEU A 236 8.00 -9.58 -32.36
CA LEU A 236 6.69 -9.41 -31.73
C LEU A 236 6.60 -10.21 -30.42
N LEU A 237 6.26 -9.52 -29.33
CA LEU A 237 5.86 -10.16 -28.09
C LEU A 237 4.41 -10.65 -28.18
N LEU A 238 4.19 -11.95 -27.99
CA LEU A 238 2.85 -12.53 -28.02
C LEU A 238 2.09 -12.28 -26.70
N PRO A 239 0.85 -11.77 -26.77
CA PRO A 239 -0.05 -11.72 -25.63
C PRO A 239 -0.16 -13.07 -24.91
N SER A 240 -0.24 -13.00 -23.59
CA SER A 240 -0.47 -14.14 -22.71
C SER A 240 -1.75 -13.91 -21.90
N HIS A 241 -2.31 -14.98 -21.35
CA HIS A 241 -3.43 -14.89 -20.42
C HIS A 241 -3.11 -15.63 -19.13
N ARG A 242 -3.64 -15.14 -18.01
CA ARG A 242 -3.50 -15.76 -16.69
C ARG A 242 -4.75 -16.57 -16.38
N ARG A 243 -4.56 -17.84 -16.05
CA ARG A 243 -5.61 -18.72 -15.56
C ARG A 243 -6.03 -18.33 -14.13
N PRO A 244 -7.23 -18.73 -13.69
CA PRO A 244 -7.68 -18.51 -12.31
C PRO A 244 -6.75 -19.09 -11.24
N ASP A 245 -5.95 -20.11 -11.57
CA ASP A 245 -4.95 -20.74 -10.69
C ASP A 245 -3.61 -19.97 -10.63
N GLY A 246 -3.51 -18.84 -11.34
CA GLY A 246 -2.32 -17.98 -11.36
C GLY A 246 -1.32 -18.29 -12.48
N HIS A 247 -1.45 -19.41 -13.19
CA HIS A 247 -0.53 -19.78 -14.27
C HIS A 247 -0.71 -18.91 -15.51
N LEU A 248 0.40 -18.50 -16.12
CA LEU A 248 0.43 -17.80 -17.41
C LEU A 248 0.57 -18.78 -18.56
N GLU A 249 -0.18 -18.57 -19.63
CA GLU A 249 -0.03 -19.31 -20.88
C GLU A 249 -0.17 -18.42 -22.12
N PRO A 250 0.42 -18.80 -23.26
CA PRO A 250 0.31 -18.03 -24.48
C PRO A 250 -1.14 -17.89 -24.92
N TRP A 251 -1.56 -16.68 -25.29
CA TRP A 251 -2.92 -16.45 -25.79
C TRP A 251 -2.99 -16.61 -27.32
N ALA A 252 -2.43 -17.73 -27.81
CA ALA A 252 -2.04 -17.93 -29.20
C ALA A 252 -3.22 -18.00 -30.21
N ASN A 253 -4.44 -18.30 -29.77
CA ASN A 253 -5.60 -18.41 -30.66
C ASN A 253 -6.30 -17.05 -30.92
N HIS A 254 -6.04 -16.01 -30.14
CA HIS A 254 -6.71 -14.69 -30.24
C HIS A 254 -5.83 -13.63 -30.93
N THR A 255 -4.53 -13.88 -31.08
CA THR A 255 -3.64 -12.97 -31.80
C THR A 255 -3.95 -12.90 -33.31
N LYS A 256 -4.63 -13.90 -33.88
CA LYS A 256 -5.02 -13.96 -35.30
C LYS A 256 -6.25 -13.12 -35.68
N LEU A 257 -6.74 -12.24 -34.80
CA LEU A 257 -8.04 -11.57 -34.99
C LEU A 257 -7.98 -10.37 -35.95
N LEU A 258 -6.92 -9.55 -35.90
CA LEU A 258 -6.71 -8.47 -36.88
C LEU A 258 -6.04 -9.01 -38.15
N GLU A 259 -6.47 -8.53 -39.32
CA GLU A 259 -5.79 -8.80 -40.58
C GLU A 259 -4.42 -8.10 -40.57
N ARG A 260 -3.40 -8.78 -41.06
CA ARG A 260 -1.98 -8.37 -40.95
C ARG A 260 -1.31 -8.23 -42.29
N ASP A 261 -1.92 -8.80 -43.33
CA ASP A 261 -1.43 -8.73 -44.69
C ASP A 261 -1.60 -7.31 -45.24
N PRO A 262 -0.50 -6.61 -45.57
CA PRO A 262 -0.57 -5.29 -46.19
C PRO A 262 -1.34 -5.29 -47.51
N ALA A 263 -1.52 -6.44 -48.16
CA ALA A 263 -2.35 -6.58 -49.36
C ALA A 263 -3.86 -6.63 -49.07
N LYS A 264 -4.27 -6.81 -47.80
CA LYS A 264 -5.66 -6.90 -47.37
C LYS A 264 -6.08 -5.76 -46.43
N VAL A 265 -5.16 -5.22 -45.62
CA VAL A 265 -5.37 -4.02 -44.77
C VAL A 265 -5.14 -2.74 -45.59
N VAL A 266 -5.78 -2.60 -46.75
CA VAL A 266 -5.45 -1.51 -47.70
C VAL A 266 -6.37 -0.30 -47.56
N LYS A 267 -7.58 -0.47 -47.04
CA LYS A 267 -8.66 0.51 -47.22
C LYS A 267 -9.10 1.27 -45.95
N ALA A 268 -8.89 0.73 -44.74
CA ALA A 268 -9.28 1.40 -43.50
C ALA A 268 -8.47 0.89 -42.30
N HIS A 269 -7.98 1.82 -41.47
CA HIS A 269 -7.15 1.50 -40.30
C HIS A 269 -7.82 1.84 -38.96
N LEU A 270 -7.72 0.95 -37.98
CA LEU A 270 -8.35 1.09 -36.67
C LEU A 270 -7.46 1.87 -35.70
N SER A 271 -7.74 3.16 -35.54
CA SER A 271 -6.97 3.97 -34.60
C SER A 271 -7.23 3.61 -33.12
N GLY A 272 -8.17 2.72 -32.82
CA GLY A 272 -8.46 2.23 -31.48
C GLY A 272 -7.48 1.16 -30.99
N VAL A 273 -6.96 0.30 -31.87
CA VAL A 273 -6.13 -0.87 -31.51
C VAL A 273 -5.08 -1.27 -32.55
N GLY A 274 -5.01 -0.65 -33.73
CA GLY A 274 -4.35 -1.24 -34.90
C GLY A 274 -2.82 -1.13 -35.01
N ILE A 275 -2.12 -0.44 -34.10
CA ILE A 275 -0.67 -0.18 -34.25
C ILE A 275 0.18 -1.20 -33.49
N TYR A 276 1.27 -1.62 -34.13
CA TYR A 276 2.42 -2.28 -33.51
C TYR A 276 3.54 -1.25 -33.33
N SER A 277 4.17 -1.24 -32.16
CA SER A 277 5.25 -0.31 -31.85
C SER A 277 6.20 -0.91 -30.82
N SER A 278 7.47 -0.49 -30.83
CA SER A 278 8.36 -0.73 -29.70
C SER A 278 8.10 0.30 -28.61
N LEU A 279 8.34 -0.06 -27.34
CA LEU A 279 8.23 0.90 -26.25
C LEU A 279 9.26 2.04 -26.41
N ARG A 280 10.42 1.80 -27.03
CA ARG A 280 11.39 2.84 -27.36
C ARG A 280 10.87 3.89 -28.34
N ASP A 281 10.23 3.46 -29.43
CA ASP A 281 9.64 4.39 -30.40
C ASP A 281 8.54 5.22 -29.73
N TYR A 282 7.67 4.56 -28.94
CA TYR A 282 6.59 5.26 -28.26
C TYR A 282 7.11 6.26 -27.22
N LEU A 283 8.17 5.92 -26.46
CA LEU A 283 8.80 6.84 -25.52
C LEU A 283 9.45 8.04 -26.24
N THR A 284 10.01 7.82 -27.44
CA THR A 284 10.56 8.89 -28.28
C THR A 284 9.48 9.88 -28.69
N LEU A 285 8.31 9.40 -29.08
CA LEU A 285 7.14 10.24 -29.33
C LEU A 285 6.73 11.03 -28.09
N LEU A 286 6.56 10.37 -26.93
CA LEU A 286 6.16 11.04 -25.68
C LEU A 286 7.15 12.16 -25.29
N ARG A 287 8.46 11.88 -25.39
CA ARG A 287 9.50 12.90 -25.16
C ARG A 287 9.34 14.07 -26.11
N HIS A 288 9.12 13.82 -27.40
CA HIS A 288 8.96 14.89 -28.38
C HIS A 288 7.74 15.77 -28.08
N LEU A 289 6.62 15.18 -27.69
CA LEU A 289 5.44 15.94 -27.26
C LEU A 289 5.75 16.84 -26.05
N LEU A 290 6.46 16.32 -25.05
CA LEU A 290 6.90 17.13 -23.91
C LEU A 290 7.85 18.26 -24.34
N GLN A 291 8.77 18.01 -25.28
CA GLN A 291 9.67 19.03 -25.82
C GLN A 291 8.90 20.13 -26.57
N ILE A 292 7.86 19.77 -27.33
CA ILE A 292 6.97 20.75 -27.99
C ILE A 292 6.25 21.59 -26.92
N TYR A 293 5.66 20.94 -25.92
CA TYR A 293 5.00 21.62 -24.80
C TYR A 293 5.92 22.64 -24.10
N ALA A 294 7.18 22.25 -23.87
CA ALA A 294 8.20 23.10 -23.26
C ALA A 294 8.78 24.18 -24.19
N GLY A 295 8.41 24.20 -25.49
CA GLY A 295 8.98 25.11 -26.48
C GLY A 295 10.45 24.82 -26.82
N ARG A 296 10.87 23.55 -26.67
CA ARG A 296 12.25 23.08 -26.82
C ARG A 296 12.46 22.13 -28.01
N ALA A 297 11.41 21.70 -28.69
CA ALA A 297 11.52 20.84 -29.86
C ALA A 297 12.16 21.61 -31.03
N GLU A 298 13.28 21.10 -31.55
CA GLU A 298 13.96 21.72 -32.71
C GLU A 298 13.13 21.61 -33.99
N ASN A 299 12.51 20.44 -34.22
CA ASN A 299 11.65 20.15 -35.37
C ASN A 299 10.29 19.63 -34.88
N PRO A 300 9.40 20.51 -34.40
CA PRO A 300 8.14 20.09 -33.81
C PRO A 300 7.20 19.49 -34.88
N ILE A 301 6.56 18.34 -34.59
CA ILE A 301 5.61 17.69 -35.52
C ILE A 301 4.23 18.36 -35.52
N ALA A 302 3.94 19.17 -34.50
CA ALA A 302 2.71 19.92 -34.28
C ALA A 302 3.07 21.28 -33.64
N LYS A 303 2.18 22.26 -33.76
CA LYS A 303 2.28 23.53 -33.03
C LYS A 303 2.25 23.29 -31.53
N ARG A 304 2.92 24.19 -30.79
CA ARG A 304 2.97 24.14 -29.34
C ARG A 304 1.59 24.24 -28.71
N GLU A 305 0.72 25.07 -29.28
CA GLU A 305 -0.65 25.28 -28.79
C GLU A 305 -1.48 24.00 -28.90
N THR A 306 -1.34 23.26 -30.00
CA THR A 306 -2.02 21.98 -30.22
C THR A 306 -1.56 20.92 -29.21
N ILE A 307 -0.29 20.92 -28.81
CA ILE A 307 0.18 20.02 -27.76
C ILE A 307 -0.28 20.49 -26.38
N ILE A 308 -0.28 21.80 -26.09
CA ILE A 308 -0.81 22.34 -24.83
C ILE A 308 -2.27 21.91 -24.63
N SER A 309 -3.12 22.00 -25.66
CA SER A 309 -4.52 21.60 -25.55
C SER A 309 -4.72 20.12 -25.22
N MET A 310 -3.75 19.24 -25.56
CA MET A 310 -3.82 17.82 -25.16
C MET A 310 -3.68 17.60 -23.65
N PHE A 311 -3.13 18.58 -22.91
CA PHE A 311 -2.98 18.54 -21.45
C PHE A 311 -4.06 19.33 -20.70
N GLU A 312 -4.96 20.01 -21.43
CA GLU A 312 -6.05 20.77 -20.82
C GLU A 312 -7.25 19.86 -20.55
N PRO A 313 -7.89 19.93 -19.37
CA PRO A 313 -9.10 19.17 -19.10
C PRO A 313 -10.28 19.73 -19.93
N THR A 314 -10.90 18.89 -20.74
CA THR A 314 -11.96 19.28 -21.69
C THR A 314 -13.35 18.70 -21.39
N LEU A 315 -13.46 17.82 -20.39
CA LEU A 315 -14.71 17.17 -19.98
C LEU A 315 -15.57 18.08 -19.09
N SER A 316 -16.90 17.95 -19.18
CA SER A 316 -17.82 18.55 -18.20
C SER A 316 -17.67 17.86 -16.83
N GLU A 317 -18.23 18.44 -15.78
CA GLU A 317 -18.25 17.81 -14.44
C GLU A 317 -18.95 16.45 -14.48
N GLU A 318 -20.08 16.33 -15.20
CA GLU A 318 -20.83 15.08 -15.31
C GLU A 318 -20.04 13.99 -16.07
N ALA A 319 -19.36 14.37 -17.16
CA ALA A 319 -18.52 13.45 -17.92
C ALA A 319 -17.26 13.06 -17.12
N SER A 320 -16.70 13.98 -16.34
CA SER A 320 -15.56 13.73 -15.44
C SER A 320 -15.93 12.73 -14.33
N ALA A 321 -17.08 12.92 -13.68
CA ALA A 321 -17.58 11.98 -12.67
C ALA A 321 -17.80 10.57 -13.24
N SER A 322 -18.18 10.49 -14.51
CA SER A 322 -18.39 9.22 -15.19
C SER A 322 -17.07 8.52 -15.57
N LEU A 323 -16.05 9.29 -15.99
CA LEU A 323 -14.69 8.80 -16.15
C LEU A 323 -14.12 8.29 -14.81
N GLU A 324 -14.34 9.03 -13.72
CA GLU A 324 -13.97 8.57 -12.37
C GLU A 324 -14.69 7.27 -11.99
N GLY A 325 -15.99 7.17 -12.29
CA GLY A 325 -16.77 5.94 -12.10
C GLY A 325 -16.21 4.75 -12.89
N PHE A 326 -15.79 4.97 -14.13
CA PHE A 326 -15.14 3.96 -14.97
C PHE A 326 -13.79 3.50 -14.39
N ILE A 327 -12.95 4.43 -13.92
CA ILE A 327 -11.64 4.13 -13.31
C ILE A 327 -11.80 3.38 -11.97
N ASN A 328 -12.86 3.68 -11.22
CA ASN A 328 -13.11 3.15 -9.87
C ASN A 328 -14.01 1.89 -9.84
N HIS A 329 -14.31 1.27 -10.99
CA HIS A 329 -15.21 0.11 -11.07
C HIS A 329 -14.67 -1.12 -10.28
N SER A 330 -15.60 -1.99 -9.85
CA SER A 330 -15.53 -2.98 -8.76
C SER A 330 -14.40 -4.04 -8.74
N ASP A 331 -13.59 -4.14 -9.81
CA ASP A 331 -12.66 -5.25 -10.01
C ASP A 331 -11.18 -4.83 -10.03
N CYS A 332 -10.85 -3.54 -9.83
CA CYS A 332 -9.48 -3.00 -9.77
C CYS A 332 -8.59 -3.29 -11.00
N GLN A 333 -9.11 -3.97 -12.02
CA GLN A 333 -8.41 -4.30 -13.26
C GLN A 333 -8.01 -3.03 -14.02
N TRP A 334 -8.91 -2.04 -14.08
CA TRP A 334 -8.68 -0.80 -14.82
C TRP A 334 -7.73 0.17 -14.10
N SER A 335 -7.78 0.26 -12.77
CA SER A 335 -6.82 1.09 -12.01
C SER A 335 -5.38 0.59 -12.20
N ASN A 336 -5.18 -0.73 -12.16
CA ASN A 336 -3.90 -1.37 -12.44
C ASN A 336 -3.47 -1.18 -13.91
N ALA A 337 -4.40 -1.32 -14.88
CA ALA A 337 -4.11 -1.14 -16.30
C ALA A 337 -3.76 0.31 -16.70
N LEU A 338 -4.25 1.30 -15.94
CA LEU A 338 -4.05 2.73 -16.21
C LEU A 338 -2.89 3.34 -15.41
N GLY A 339 -2.17 2.55 -14.60
CA GLY A 339 -1.05 3.03 -13.78
C GLY A 339 -1.45 3.97 -12.64
N VAL A 340 -2.72 3.96 -12.24
CA VAL A 340 -3.25 4.76 -11.14
C VAL A 340 -3.09 3.97 -9.85
N SER A 341 -2.57 4.61 -8.79
CA SER A 341 -2.52 3.97 -7.46
C SER A 341 -3.93 3.50 -7.08
N PRO A 342 -4.10 2.22 -6.69
CA PRO A 342 -5.41 1.71 -6.31
C PRO A 342 -6.04 2.62 -5.25
N GLY A 343 -7.26 3.10 -5.52
CA GLY A 343 -8.04 3.87 -4.56
C GLY A 343 -8.31 3.08 -3.27
N PRO A 344 -8.82 3.71 -2.20
CA PRO A 344 -9.10 3.03 -0.93
C PRO A 344 -9.96 1.77 -1.07
N SER A 345 -10.85 1.74 -2.07
CA SER A 345 -11.70 0.60 -2.44
C SER A 345 -10.94 -0.60 -3.05
N CYS A 346 -9.70 -0.40 -3.52
CA CYS A 346 -8.85 -1.44 -4.12
C CYS A 346 -7.87 -2.08 -3.14
N ARG A 347 -7.88 -1.70 -1.86
CA ARG A 347 -7.27 -2.51 -0.78
C ARG A 347 -8.19 -3.68 -0.43
N LYS A 348 -8.32 -4.67 -1.32
CA LYS A 348 -8.81 -6.01 -0.95
C LYS A 348 -7.54 -6.83 -0.65
N PHE A 349 -7.16 -7.11 0.59
CA PHE A 349 -7.89 -7.50 1.79
C PHE A 349 -7.35 -6.73 3.01
N PRO A 350 -8.14 -6.44 4.08
CA PRO A 350 -7.52 -6.30 5.38
C PRO A 350 -6.78 -7.62 5.63
N MET A 351 -5.44 -7.58 5.77
CA MET A 351 -4.69 -8.77 6.19
C MET A 351 -5.38 -9.37 7.42
N PRO A 352 -5.36 -10.70 7.61
CA PRO A 352 -5.92 -11.34 8.81
C PRO A 352 -5.47 -10.56 10.04
N VAL A 353 -6.35 -9.78 10.67
CA VAL A 353 -5.98 -9.00 11.85
C VAL A 353 -6.27 -9.89 13.03
N SER A 354 -5.21 -10.41 13.63
CA SER A 354 -5.26 -11.16 14.89
C SER A 354 -4.51 -10.37 15.95
N LEU A 355 -4.86 -10.56 17.22
CA LEU A 355 -4.13 -9.96 18.34
C LEU A 355 -3.16 -10.97 18.95
N SER A 356 -1.91 -10.54 19.16
CA SER A 356 -0.84 -11.34 19.74
C SER A 356 -1.20 -11.82 21.16
N SER A 357 -0.50 -12.86 21.63
CA SER A 357 -0.70 -13.35 23.00
C SER A 357 -0.36 -12.29 24.06
N SER A 358 0.60 -11.40 23.79
CA SER A 358 0.91 -10.24 24.65
C SER A 358 -0.19 -9.20 24.62
N GLY A 359 -0.74 -8.87 23.44
CA GLY A 359 -1.87 -7.96 23.31
C GLY A 359 -3.12 -8.45 24.04
N ARG A 360 -3.46 -9.74 23.90
CA ARG A 360 -4.59 -10.36 24.64
C ARG A 360 -4.40 -10.26 26.16
N ARG A 361 -3.20 -10.60 26.66
CA ARG A 361 -2.86 -10.47 28.08
C ARG A 361 -2.92 -9.02 28.57
N ALA A 362 -2.52 -8.05 27.75
CA ALA A 362 -2.59 -6.64 28.12
C ALA A 362 -4.04 -6.17 28.29
N LEU A 363 -4.94 -6.60 27.40
CA LEU A 363 -6.37 -6.33 27.53
C LEU A 363 -6.98 -7.02 28.76
N ASP A 364 -6.69 -8.30 28.98
CA ASP A 364 -7.16 -9.04 30.17
C ASP A 364 -6.71 -8.38 31.47
N GLU A 365 -5.44 -7.95 31.54
CA GLU A 365 -4.89 -7.29 32.71
C GLU A 365 -5.55 -5.92 32.96
N LEU A 366 -5.87 -5.16 31.91
CA LEU A 366 -6.61 -3.91 32.04
C LEU A 366 -8.03 -4.15 32.54
N ILE A 367 -8.72 -5.18 32.05
CA ILE A 367 -10.04 -5.56 32.52
C ILE A 367 -9.98 -5.95 34.00
N ARG A 368 -9.04 -6.81 34.38
CA ARG A 368 -8.84 -7.25 35.77
C ARG A 368 -8.57 -6.07 36.71
N ARG A 369 -7.63 -5.19 36.36
CA ARG A 369 -7.29 -4.02 37.18
C ARG A 369 -8.47 -3.07 37.34
N ASN A 370 -9.21 -2.81 36.27
CA ASN A 370 -10.36 -1.91 36.34
C ASN A 370 -11.55 -2.53 37.07
N ALA A 371 -11.72 -3.85 37.01
CA ALA A 371 -12.67 -4.59 37.85
C ALA A 371 -12.32 -4.47 39.34
N GLU A 372 -11.04 -4.62 39.70
CA GLU A 372 -10.57 -4.48 41.09
C GLU A 372 -10.74 -3.07 41.66
N ARG A 373 -10.63 -2.04 40.80
CA ARG A 373 -10.92 -0.65 41.20
C ARG A 373 -12.38 -0.46 41.61
N ASN A 374 -13.30 -1.28 41.11
CA ASN A 374 -14.74 -1.24 41.40
C ASN A 374 -15.35 0.17 41.23
N VAL A 375 -14.85 0.92 40.24
CA VAL A 375 -15.30 2.29 39.95
C VAL A 375 -16.46 2.32 38.97
N VAL A 376 -16.69 1.24 38.22
CA VAL A 376 -17.86 0.99 37.38
C VAL A 376 -18.47 -0.36 37.78
N PRO A 377 -19.76 -0.63 37.47
CA PRO A 377 -20.35 -1.96 37.63
C PRO A 377 -19.65 -3.00 36.73
N GLY A 378 -20.20 -4.21 36.67
CA GLY A 378 -19.83 -5.17 35.64
C GLY A 378 -19.83 -4.55 34.24
N PHE A 379 -18.78 -4.83 33.46
CA PHE A 379 -18.62 -4.38 32.08
C PHE A 379 -18.05 -5.49 31.20
N VAL A 380 -18.29 -5.39 29.89
CA VAL A 380 -17.82 -6.33 28.87
C VAL A 380 -17.14 -5.58 27.74
N TYR A 381 -16.03 -6.12 27.24
CA TYR A 381 -15.27 -5.62 26.09
C TYR A 381 -15.05 -6.75 25.08
N GLY A 382 -15.35 -6.48 23.81
CA GLY A 382 -15.23 -7.43 22.71
C GLY A 382 -14.61 -6.80 21.48
N VAL A 383 -13.79 -7.58 20.76
CA VAL A 383 -13.04 -7.19 19.57
C VAL A 383 -13.13 -8.30 18.53
N THR A 384 -13.37 -7.94 17.28
CA THR A 384 -13.42 -8.86 16.14
C THR A 384 -12.69 -8.27 14.93
N SER A 385 -12.12 -9.13 14.09
CA SER A 385 -11.79 -8.80 12.71
C SER A 385 -12.91 -9.25 11.77
N THR A 386 -12.72 -9.03 10.47
CA THR A 386 -13.56 -9.64 9.42
C THR A 386 -13.49 -11.17 9.37
N GLU A 387 -12.50 -11.80 10.02
CA GLU A 387 -12.30 -13.26 9.95
C GLU A 387 -12.73 -13.96 11.24
N GLU A 388 -12.32 -13.42 12.40
CA GLU A 388 -12.50 -14.10 13.68
C GLU A 388 -12.85 -13.14 14.81
N GLU A 389 -13.44 -13.68 15.87
CA GLU A 389 -13.50 -12.99 17.15
C GLU A 389 -12.09 -13.00 17.77
N ILE A 390 -11.55 -11.80 17.96
CA ILE A 390 -10.16 -11.62 18.40
C ILE A 390 -10.07 -11.70 19.92
N PHE A 391 -10.97 -11.06 20.64
CA PHE A 391 -10.92 -10.96 22.08
C PHE A 391 -12.31 -10.70 22.63
N PHE A 392 -12.67 -11.34 23.74
CA PHE A 392 -13.94 -11.09 24.41
C PHE A 392 -13.83 -11.43 25.89
N SER A 393 -14.05 -10.45 26.76
CA SER A 393 -13.88 -10.61 28.19
C SER A 393 -14.73 -9.60 28.97
N GLY A 394 -14.98 -9.89 30.24
CA GLY A 394 -15.76 -9.04 31.15
C GLY A 394 -15.12 -8.96 32.52
N GLY A 395 -15.41 -7.88 33.24
CA GLY A 395 -14.88 -7.63 34.58
C GLY A 395 -15.88 -6.91 35.47
N GLY A 396 -15.75 -7.11 36.78
CA GLY A 396 -16.64 -6.52 37.80
C GLY A 396 -17.81 -7.43 38.17
N ASN A 397 -18.72 -6.91 38.99
CA ASN A 397 -19.82 -7.66 39.58
C ASN A 397 -21.17 -7.27 38.96
N LYS A 398 -22.14 -8.18 39.02
CA LYS A 398 -23.50 -7.94 38.51
C LYS A 398 -24.20 -6.78 39.23
N ILE A 399 -24.01 -6.66 40.55
CA ILE A 399 -24.58 -5.57 41.35
C ILE A 399 -23.47 -4.62 41.77
N ALA A 400 -23.60 -3.35 41.38
CA ALA A 400 -22.61 -2.33 41.69
C ALA A 400 -22.48 -2.09 43.20
N GLY A 401 -21.24 -1.97 43.69
CA GLY A 401 -20.97 -1.70 45.10
C GLY A 401 -21.19 -2.88 46.05
N ASP A 402 -21.64 -4.04 45.55
CA ASP A 402 -21.78 -5.27 46.32
C ASP A 402 -20.64 -6.25 46.00
N PRO A 403 -19.61 -6.39 46.85
CA PRO A 403 -18.51 -7.32 46.63
C PRO A 403 -18.93 -8.79 46.83
N THR A 404 -20.14 -9.06 47.33
CA THR A 404 -20.70 -10.41 47.49
C THR A 404 -21.57 -10.83 46.30
N SER A 405 -21.85 -9.90 45.39
CA SER A 405 -22.56 -10.18 44.15
C SER A 405 -21.73 -11.04 43.20
N ASP A 406 -22.38 -11.93 42.46
CA ASP A 406 -21.72 -12.75 41.44
C ASP A 406 -20.96 -11.86 40.42
N PRO A 407 -19.78 -12.32 39.94
CA PRO A 407 -19.13 -11.71 38.78
C PRO A 407 -20.06 -11.64 37.57
N ILE A 408 -19.84 -10.66 36.70
CA ILE A 408 -20.56 -10.59 35.43
C ILE A 408 -20.17 -11.77 34.53
N ASP A 409 -21.17 -12.37 33.90
CA ASP A 409 -20.97 -13.31 32.79
C ASP A 409 -20.70 -12.49 31.51
N PRO A 410 -19.62 -12.72 30.74
CA PRO A 410 -19.40 -12.05 29.47
C PRO A 410 -20.59 -12.16 28.49
N ASP A 411 -21.40 -13.22 28.59
CA ASP A 411 -22.61 -13.42 27.79
C ASP A 411 -23.89 -12.84 28.44
N ALA A 412 -23.73 -11.95 29.43
CA ALA A 412 -24.81 -11.17 30.01
C ALA A 412 -25.55 -10.36 28.93
N VAL A 413 -26.84 -10.15 29.19
CA VAL A 413 -27.72 -9.36 28.33
C VAL A 413 -27.71 -7.93 28.82
N PHE A 414 -27.62 -7.00 27.88
CA PHE A 414 -27.65 -5.57 28.11
C PHE A 414 -28.91 -5.01 27.49
N TRP A 415 -29.49 -4.00 28.14
CA TRP A 415 -30.32 -3.05 27.41
C TRP A 415 -29.38 -2.15 26.62
N VAL A 416 -29.30 -2.35 25.30
CA VAL A 416 -28.31 -1.66 24.45
C VAL A 416 -28.71 -0.22 24.09
N CYS A 417 -29.88 0.22 24.56
CA CYS A 417 -30.40 1.57 24.42
C CYS A 417 -30.24 2.09 22.97
N SER A 418 -29.62 3.25 22.80
CA SER A 418 -29.44 3.93 21.51
C SER A 418 -28.59 3.19 20.47
N MET A 419 -27.90 2.10 20.82
CA MET A 419 -27.30 1.21 19.81
C MET A 419 -28.38 0.54 18.92
N THR A 420 -29.63 0.44 19.42
CA THR A 420 -30.81 0.02 18.63
C THR A 420 -30.97 0.83 17.34
N LYS A 421 -30.55 2.11 17.34
CA LYS A 421 -30.69 3.01 16.20
C LYS A 421 -30.00 2.46 14.94
N MET A 422 -28.79 1.92 15.06
CA MET A 422 -28.07 1.34 13.93
C MET A 422 -28.88 0.21 13.29
N ILE A 423 -29.50 -0.65 14.11
CA ILE A 423 -30.32 -1.78 13.66
C ILE A 423 -31.57 -1.27 12.93
N GLY A 424 -32.23 -0.24 13.47
CA GLY A 424 -33.35 0.43 12.81
C GLY A 424 -32.97 0.99 11.42
N HIS A 425 -31.80 1.64 11.31
CA HIS A 425 -31.33 2.22 10.06
C HIS A 425 -30.98 1.13 9.02
N VAL A 426 -30.22 0.11 9.41
CA VAL A 426 -29.90 -1.08 8.59
C VAL A 426 -31.16 -1.75 8.06
N SER A 427 -32.19 -1.89 8.91
CA SER A 427 -33.46 -2.50 8.53
C SER A 427 -34.21 -1.69 7.45
N SER A 428 -34.17 -0.36 7.53
CA SER A 428 -34.81 0.52 6.56
C SER A 428 -34.12 0.49 5.20
N GLU A 429 -32.78 0.46 5.20
CA GLU A 429 -31.96 0.39 3.98
C GLU A 429 -32.14 -0.92 3.20
N SER A 430 -32.39 -2.05 3.89
CA SER A 430 -32.60 -3.37 3.26
C SER A 430 -33.76 -3.42 2.25
N ARG A 431 -34.74 -2.49 2.35
CA ARG A 431 -35.97 -2.50 1.53
C ARG A 431 -36.26 -1.18 0.80
N LEU A 432 -35.81 -0.04 1.33
CA LEU A 432 -35.99 1.28 0.70
C LEU A 432 -35.19 1.43 -0.60
N ALA A 433 -34.15 0.61 -0.81
CA ALA A 433 -33.37 0.57 -2.04
C ALA A 433 -34.20 0.30 -3.32
N ARG A 434 -35.47 -0.12 -3.21
CA ARG A 434 -36.38 -0.35 -4.36
C ARG A 434 -37.33 0.81 -4.70
N LYS A 435 -37.43 1.86 -3.87
CA LYS A 435 -38.31 3.03 -4.14
C LYS A 435 -37.62 4.30 -3.66
N ARG A 436 -36.85 4.96 -4.55
CA ARG A 436 -35.97 6.10 -4.22
C ARG A 436 -36.66 7.44 -3.91
N GLU A 437 -37.98 7.52 -3.86
CA GLU A 437 -38.69 8.72 -3.42
C GLU A 437 -39.92 8.36 -2.60
N ILE A 438 -39.73 8.00 -1.33
CA ILE A 438 -40.82 8.01 -0.36
C ILE A 438 -40.81 9.38 0.31
N ILE A 439 -41.79 10.20 -0.04
CA ILE A 439 -42.07 11.44 0.68
C ILE A 439 -42.84 11.04 1.94
N VAL A 440 -42.45 11.55 3.12
CA VAL A 440 -43.13 11.20 4.38
C VAL A 440 -44.63 11.53 4.35
N LYS A 441 -45.06 12.47 3.49
CA LYS A 441 -46.47 12.80 3.21
C LYS A 441 -47.28 11.66 2.56
N ASP A 442 -46.66 10.72 1.85
CA ASP A 442 -47.33 9.58 1.22
C ASP A 442 -47.67 8.45 2.21
N LEU A 443 -47.18 8.57 3.45
CA LEU A 443 -47.51 7.71 4.57
C LEU A 443 -48.62 8.41 5.36
N THR A 444 -49.87 8.27 4.91
CA THR A 444 -51.08 8.77 5.59
C THR A 444 -51.16 8.29 7.05
N TYR A 445 -50.60 9.06 7.97
CA TYR A 445 -51.07 9.17 9.35
C TYR A 445 -51.65 10.58 9.43
N ASP A 446 -52.96 10.67 9.64
CA ASP A 446 -53.63 11.96 9.82
C ASP A 446 -53.14 12.57 11.13
N PHE A 447 -52.21 13.52 11.05
CA PHE A 447 -51.61 14.20 12.20
C PHE A 447 -52.56 15.18 12.90
N SER A 448 -53.88 15.10 12.64
CA SER A 448 -54.85 16.01 13.22
C SER A 448 -55.63 15.41 14.40
N LEU A 449 -55.67 16.20 15.49
CA LEU A 449 -56.58 16.15 16.66
C LEU A 449 -56.18 15.15 17.78
N ARG A 450 -55.96 15.50 19.05
CA ARG A 450 -56.64 16.44 19.98
C ARG A 450 -55.69 17.01 21.05
N PRO A 451 -56.07 18.03 21.85
CA PRO A 451 -55.19 18.61 22.88
C PRO A 451 -55.31 17.89 24.23
N TYR A 452 -54.18 17.66 24.89
CA TYR A 452 -54.12 17.42 26.33
C TYR A 452 -53.16 18.42 26.97
N SER A 453 -53.61 19.05 28.06
CA SER A 453 -52.99 20.22 28.69
C SER A 453 -52.33 19.84 30.00
N SER A 454 -51.01 20.01 30.11
CA SER A 454 -50.35 20.71 31.23
C SER A 454 -48.83 20.51 31.15
N LEU A 455 -48.08 21.59 30.91
CA LEU A 455 -46.80 21.94 31.55
C LEU A 455 -46.35 23.33 31.04
N SER A 456 -45.74 24.10 31.94
CA SER A 456 -45.74 25.57 32.00
C SER A 456 -44.65 26.30 31.19
N GLU A 457 -45.07 27.44 30.63
CA GLU A 457 -44.36 28.74 30.59
C GLU A 457 -42.89 28.81 30.12
N ALA A 458 -42.69 28.69 28.80
CA ALA A 458 -41.70 29.52 28.09
C ALA A 458 -42.29 30.01 26.75
N PRO A 459 -42.07 31.28 26.35
CA PRO A 459 -42.62 31.84 25.13
C PRO A 459 -41.79 31.35 23.94
N VAL A 460 -42.33 30.41 23.16
CA VAL A 460 -41.75 30.07 21.85
C VAL A 460 -42.30 31.08 20.85
N SER A 461 -41.39 31.74 20.13
CA SER A 461 -41.69 32.62 19.00
C SER A 461 -42.55 31.90 17.95
N ASN A 462 -43.38 32.67 17.25
CA ASN A 462 -44.42 32.22 16.32
C ASN A 462 -43.94 31.06 15.40
N PRO A 463 -44.40 29.80 15.59
CA PRO A 463 -43.94 28.66 14.79
C PRO A 463 -44.28 28.86 13.32
N GLN A 464 -43.30 28.62 12.43
CA GLN A 464 -43.48 28.74 10.98
C GLN A 464 -43.60 27.35 10.33
N PRO A 465 -44.40 27.20 9.27
CA PRO A 465 -44.40 25.96 8.49
C PRO A 465 -43.02 25.68 7.90
N ALA A 466 -42.55 24.43 8.01
CA ALA A 466 -41.32 24.00 7.38
C ALA A 466 -41.38 24.20 5.87
N GLN A 467 -40.34 24.81 5.30
CA GLN A 467 -40.22 25.07 3.86
C GLN A 467 -39.68 23.85 3.11
N THR A 468 -38.93 22.99 3.80
CA THR A 468 -38.32 21.79 3.23
C THR A 468 -39.17 20.55 3.50
N VAL A 469 -39.38 19.74 2.47
CA VAL A 469 -40.07 18.46 2.61
C VAL A 469 -39.20 17.46 3.38
N LEU A 470 -39.73 16.91 4.48
CA LEU A 470 -39.09 15.85 5.23
C LEU A 470 -39.02 14.56 4.39
N ARG A 471 -37.82 14.01 4.21
CA ARG A 471 -37.52 12.79 3.45
C ARG A 471 -36.84 11.76 4.36
N VAL A 472 -36.89 10.49 3.97
CA VAL A 472 -36.25 9.41 4.72
C VAL A 472 -34.76 9.63 4.96
N LYS A 473 -34.03 10.20 3.97
CA LYS A 473 -32.61 10.58 4.15
C LYS A 473 -32.36 11.52 5.33
N HIS A 474 -33.31 12.41 5.64
CA HIS A 474 -33.20 13.34 6.77
C HIS A 474 -33.37 12.62 8.11
N LEU A 475 -34.14 11.52 8.14
CA LEU A 475 -34.26 10.65 9.32
C LEU A 475 -32.98 9.80 9.49
N LEU A 476 -32.48 9.22 8.40
CA LEU A 476 -31.27 8.39 8.39
C LEU A 476 -30.03 9.13 8.91
N ASN A 477 -29.93 10.43 8.60
CA ASN A 477 -28.80 11.25 9.04
C ASN A 477 -29.08 12.22 10.20
N PHE A 478 -30.20 12.07 10.91
CA PHE A 478 -30.60 12.94 12.03
C PHE A 478 -30.68 14.43 11.66
N SER A 479 -30.93 14.75 10.40
CA SER A 479 -31.15 16.13 9.94
C SER A 479 -32.63 16.50 9.77
N SER A 480 -33.56 15.73 10.33
CA SER A 480 -35.00 15.98 10.19
C SER A 480 -35.53 17.19 10.96
N GLY A 481 -34.82 17.63 12.00
CA GLY A 481 -35.34 18.58 12.99
C GLY A 481 -36.18 17.95 14.10
N LEU A 482 -36.43 16.63 14.07
CA LEU A 482 -37.08 15.88 15.17
C LEU A 482 -36.07 15.63 16.28
N VAL A 483 -36.20 16.37 17.38
CA VAL A 483 -35.27 16.33 18.52
C VAL A 483 -35.96 15.92 19.81
N TYR A 484 -35.18 15.38 20.74
CA TYR A 484 -35.63 15.23 22.13
C TYR A 484 -35.52 16.59 22.83
N TYR A 485 -36.63 17.11 23.36
CA TYR A 485 -36.63 18.40 24.05
C TYR A 485 -37.30 18.32 25.43
N PRO A 486 -36.71 18.94 26.48
CA PRO A 486 -35.38 19.59 26.50
C PRO A 486 -34.23 18.57 26.42
N LEU A 487 -33.07 18.94 25.87
CA LEU A 487 -31.90 18.04 25.78
C LEU A 487 -31.27 17.71 27.15
N SER A 488 -31.42 18.59 28.15
CA SER A 488 -30.82 18.43 29.48
C SER A 488 -31.35 17.24 30.26
N ILE A 489 -32.62 16.87 30.07
CA ILE A 489 -33.21 15.71 30.73
C ILE A 489 -32.64 14.40 30.20
N LEU A 490 -32.12 14.34 28.97
CA LEU A 490 -31.61 13.10 28.36
C LEU A 490 -30.44 12.47 29.13
N PHE A 491 -29.67 13.27 29.86
CA PHE A 491 -28.50 12.77 30.58
C PHE A 491 -28.87 12.10 31.91
N THR A 492 -30.09 12.32 32.41
CA THR A 492 -30.57 11.82 33.70
C THR A 492 -31.85 10.98 33.60
N THR A 493 -32.69 11.26 32.61
CA THR A 493 -34.02 10.65 32.43
C THR A 493 -34.35 10.46 30.94
N LEU A 494 -35.28 9.55 30.62
CA LEU A 494 -35.75 9.38 29.24
C LEU A 494 -36.94 10.34 28.94
N PRO A 495 -37.08 10.82 27.68
CA PRO A 495 -38.22 11.65 27.27
C PRO A 495 -39.57 10.95 27.48
N GLU A 496 -40.64 11.73 27.72
CA GLU A 496 -42.01 11.23 27.96
C GLU A 496 -42.47 10.14 26.96
N PRO A 497 -42.24 10.27 25.64
CA PRO A 497 -42.58 9.22 24.68
C PRO A 497 -41.86 7.90 24.89
N TYR A 498 -40.81 7.80 25.71
CA TYR A 498 -40.20 6.52 26.06
C TYR A 498 -40.65 5.98 27.43
N VAL A 499 -41.22 6.79 28.32
CA VAL A 499 -41.32 6.48 29.77
C VAL A 499 -42.74 6.28 30.33
N HIS A 500 -43.75 6.08 29.48
CA HIS A 500 -45.14 5.84 29.93
C HIS A 500 -45.76 4.57 29.30
N SER A 501 -46.66 3.92 30.06
CA SER A 501 -47.34 2.66 29.68
C SER A 501 -48.51 2.86 28.71
N TYR A 502 -48.37 3.77 27.74
CA TYR A 502 -49.37 3.99 26.69
C TYR A 502 -49.37 2.88 25.62
N HIS A 503 -48.50 1.89 25.77
CA HIS A 503 -48.57 0.63 25.04
C HIS A 503 -49.93 -0.06 25.24
N GLU A 504 -50.70 0.31 26.27
CA GLU A 504 -52.06 -0.20 26.49
C GLU A 504 -53.15 0.52 25.69
N ASP A 505 -52.89 1.72 25.15
CA ASP A 505 -53.86 2.49 24.35
C ASP A 505 -54.33 1.72 23.10
N GLU A 506 -55.52 2.07 22.61
CA GLU A 506 -56.09 1.46 21.38
C GLU A 506 -55.22 1.72 20.14
N ASP A 507 -54.59 2.90 20.07
CA ASP A 507 -53.63 3.29 19.03
C ASP A 507 -52.37 3.90 19.66
N PRO A 508 -51.35 3.08 19.98
CA PRO A 508 -50.12 3.55 20.61
C PRO A 508 -49.26 4.41 19.67
N TYR A 509 -49.41 4.31 18.35
CA TYR A 509 -48.68 5.15 17.39
C TYR A 509 -49.24 6.58 17.40
N ALA A 510 -50.57 6.72 17.35
CA ALA A 510 -51.21 8.03 17.47
C ALA A 510 -50.83 8.69 18.80
N LYS A 511 -50.83 7.91 19.89
CA LYS A 511 -50.43 8.40 21.20
C LYS A 511 -48.98 8.86 21.27
N PHE A 512 -48.05 8.09 20.68
CA PHE A 512 -46.64 8.49 20.56
C PHE A 512 -46.50 9.84 19.86
N PHE A 513 -47.16 10.02 18.70
CA PHE A 513 -47.10 11.29 17.98
C PHE A 513 -47.79 12.45 18.70
N ASP A 514 -48.85 12.20 19.46
CA ASP A 514 -49.46 13.21 20.33
C ASP A 514 -48.51 13.68 21.43
N LEU A 515 -47.74 12.76 22.02
CA LEU A 515 -46.70 13.10 23.00
C LEU A 515 -45.56 13.91 22.36
N VAL A 516 -45.09 13.51 21.17
CA VAL A 516 -44.07 14.27 20.41
C VAL A 516 -44.57 15.66 20.01
N LYS A 517 -45.85 15.78 19.61
CA LYS A 517 -46.50 17.06 19.27
C LYS A 517 -46.64 17.96 20.49
N GLY A 518 -46.90 17.39 21.66
CA GLY A 518 -47.15 18.11 22.90
C GLY A 518 -48.24 19.16 22.74
N ARG A 519 -47.93 20.42 23.10
CA ARG A 519 -48.88 21.55 23.06
C ARG A 519 -49.05 22.22 21.69
N PHE A 520 -48.29 21.81 20.67
CA PHE A 520 -48.27 22.48 19.38
C PHE A 520 -49.42 22.02 18.46
N SER A 521 -49.77 22.84 17.47
CA SER A 521 -50.82 22.52 16.48
C SER A 521 -50.36 21.49 15.43
N ALA A 522 -49.05 21.26 15.33
CA ALA A 522 -48.40 20.27 14.48
C ALA A 522 -47.09 19.80 15.14
N ILE A 523 -46.48 18.73 14.65
CA ILE A 523 -45.19 18.23 15.16
C ILE A 523 -44.12 19.32 15.03
N PRO A 524 -43.49 19.76 16.12
CA PRO A 524 -42.46 20.78 16.08
C PRO A 524 -41.15 20.23 15.51
N LEU A 525 -40.47 21.01 14.66
CA LEU A 525 -39.09 20.77 14.21
C LEU A 525 -38.20 21.88 14.76
N GLU A 526 -37.01 21.53 15.27
CA GLU A 526 -36.06 22.53 15.80
C GLU A 526 -35.39 23.36 14.69
N PHE A 527 -35.21 22.77 13.51
CA PHE A 527 -34.61 23.40 12.34
C PHE A 527 -35.16 22.80 11.04
N GLU A 528 -34.92 23.48 9.92
CA GLU A 528 -35.33 23.02 8.59
C GLU A 528 -34.65 21.69 8.23
N PRO A 529 -35.39 20.67 7.73
CA PRO A 529 -34.82 19.40 7.35
C PRO A 529 -33.60 19.53 6.41
N GLY A 530 -32.51 18.82 6.73
CA GLY A 530 -31.25 18.84 5.97
C GLY A 530 -30.26 19.94 6.36
N THR A 531 -30.62 20.88 7.25
CA THR A 531 -29.77 22.06 7.54
C THR A 531 -28.86 21.93 8.75
N SER A 532 -29.15 21.04 9.69
CA SER A 532 -28.39 20.83 10.93
C SER A 532 -28.54 19.39 11.42
N PHE A 533 -27.93 19.04 12.55
CA PHE A 533 -28.04 17.74 13.21
C PHE A 533 -28.87 17.89 14.49
N GLY A 534 -29.78 16.95 14.72
CA GLY A 534 -30.70 16.97 15.86
C GLY A 534 -30.96 15.56 16.37
N TYR A 535 -30.46 15.27 17.57
CA TYR A 535 -30.64 13.97 18.20
C TYR A 535 -32.07 13.80 18.73
N GLY A 536 -32.81 12.80 18.22
CA GLY A 536 -34.23 12.64 18.52
C GLY A 536 -34.90 11.41 17.93
N TYR A 537 -36.22 11.49 17.74
CA TYR A 537 -37.13 10.38 17.37
C TYR A 537 -36.97 9.81 15.95
N ASN A 538 -35.87 10.14 15.26
CA ASN A 538 -35.62 9.77 13.86
C ASN A 538 -35.71 8.26 13.64
N SER A 539 -35.02 7.48 14.47
CA SER A 539 -34.96 6.03 14.32
C SER A 539 -36.30 5.36 14.63
N ASP A 540 -37.07 5.85 15.60
CA ASP A 540 -38.42 5.32 15.89
C ASP A 540 -39.35 5.51 14.69
N VAL A 541 -39.34 6.70 14.09
CA VAL A 541 -40.09 6.98 12.86
C VAL A 541 -39.63 6.08 11.71
N LEU A 542 -38.32 5.83 11.56
CA LEU A 542 -37.81 4.84 10.60
C LEU A 542 -38.35 3.44 10.87
N GLY A 543 -38.41 3.02 12.14
CA GLY A 543 -39.02 1.75 12.55
C GLY A 543 -40.48 1.65 12.12
N PHE A 544 -41.29 2.69 12.38
CA PHE A 544 -42.70 2.72 12.00
C PHE A 544 -42.89 2.70 10.47
N ILE A 545 -41.98 3.34 9.73
CA ILE A 545 -41.93 3.29 8.27
C ILE A 545 -41.67 1.86 7.80
N VAL A 546 -40.71 1.16 8.41
CA VAL A 546 -40.43 -0.25 8.10
C VAL A 546 -41.64 -1.14 8.39
N GLU A 547 -42.32 -0.94 9.52
CA GLU A 547 -43.53 -1.69 9.86
C GLU A 547 -44.64 -1.48 8.82
N LYS A 548 -44.92 -0.21 8.49
CA LYS A 548 -45.95 0.16 7.51
C LYS A 548 -45.66 -0.38 6.10
N ILE A 549 -44.40 -0.34 5.65
CA ILE A 549 -44.00 -0.83 4.33
C ILE A 549 -43.96 -2.35 4.28
N SER A 550 -43.51 -3.00 5.36
CA SER A 550 -43.35 -4.46 5.40
C SER A 550 -44.63 -5.22 5.71
N GLY A 551 -45.61 -4.57 6.34
CA GLY A 551 -46.81 -5.22 6.89
C GLY A 551 -46.51 -6.14 8.08
N LYS A 552 -45.30 -6.05 8.66
CA LYS A 552 -44.82 -6.85 9.79
C LYS A 552 -44.47 -5.92 10.94
N SER A 553 -44.55 -6.40 12.17
CA SER A 553 -43.96 -5.68 13.30
C SER A 553 -42.44 -5.58 13.13
N LEU A 554 -41.82 -4.57 13.73
CA LEU A 554 -40.39 -4.34 13.59
C LEU A 554 -39.60 -5.52 14.17
N GLU A 555 -40.03 -6.07 15.31
CA GLU A 555 -39.45 -7.30 15.87
C GLU A 555 -39.48 -8.45 14.87
N HIS A 556 -40.64 -8.75 14.28
CA HIS A 556 -40.75 -9.87 13.32
C HIS A 556 -39.88 -9.62 12.09
N PHE A 557 -39.84 -8.38 11.60
CA PHE A 557 -39.02 -8.00 10.47
C PHE A 557 -37.53 -8.21 10.76
N LEU A 558 -37.03 -7.73 11.90
CA LEU A 558 -35.63 -7.88 12.29
C LEU A 558 -35.24 -9.34 12.56
N GLN A 559 -36.10 -10.11 13.22
CA GLN A 559 -35.90 -11.54 13.45
C GLN A 559 -35.72 -12.31 12.14
N GLU A 560 -36.57 -12.04 11.15
CA GLU A 560 -36.55 -12.74 9.87
C GLU A 560 -35.41 -12.30 8.93
N ASN A 561 -35.09 -11.00 8.91
CA ASN A 561 -34.20 -10.44 7.89
C ASN A 561 -32.77 -10.20 8.40
N ILE A 562 -32.54 -10.15 9.72
CA ILE A 562 -31.24 -9.82 10.30
C ILE A 562 -30.83 -10.86 11.36
N PHE A 563 -31.61 -11.04 12.42
CA PHE A 563 -31.14 -11.78 13.59
C PHE A 563 -31.04 -13.28 13.36
N ARG A 564 -32.12 -13.96 12.93
CA ARG A 564 -32.08 -15.41 12.68
C ARG A 564 -31.15 -15.81 11.54
N PRO A 565 -31.08 -15.09 10.40
CA PRO A 565 -30.10 -15.40 9.35
C PRO A 565 -28.65 -15.37 9.84
N LEU A 566 -28.34 -14.56 10.84
CA LEU A 566 -27.01 -14.44 11.43
C LEU A 566 -26.82 -15.26 12.71
N GLY A 567 -27.84 -16.01 13.14
CA GLY A 567 -27.80 -16.79 14.38
C GLY A 567 -27.74 -15.94 15.66
N LEU A 568 -28.19 -14.69 15.62
CA LEU A 568 -28.19 -13.77 16.77
C LEU A 568 -29.39 -14.09 17.67
N THR A 569 -29.19 -14.86 18.73
CA THR A 569 -30.27 -15.42 19.56
C THR A 569 -30.75 -14.52 20.69
N THR A 570 -29.97 -13.50 21.06
CA THR A 570 -30.25 -12.64 22.22
C THR A 570 -30.87 -11.29 21.84
N MET A 571 -30.88 -10.94 20.55
CA MET A 571 -31.41 -9.67 20.05
C MET A 571 -32.94 -9.70 19.96
N SER A 572 -33.62 -8.93 20.81
CA SER A 572 -35.09 -8.80 20.75
C SER A 572 -35.59 -7.53 21.44
N PHE A 573 -36.75 -7.04 21.01
CA PHE A 573 -37.54 -6.07 21.77
C PHE A 573 -38.23 -6.69 23.01
N TYR A 574 -38.40 -8.02 23.04
CA TYR A 574 -39.05 -8.69 24.16
C TYR A 574 -38.05 -9.13 25.20
N LEU A 575 -38.20 -8.63 26.43
CA LEU A 575 -37.48 -9.15 27.58
C LEU A 575 -38.13 -10.48 28.01
N THR A 576 -37.76 -11.57 27.33
CA THR A 576 -38.24 -12.92 27.66
C THR A 576 -37.66 -13.36 29.01
N PRO A 577 -38.27 -14.36 29.70
CA PRO A 577 -37.73 -14.88 30.96
C PRO A 577 -36.26 -15.34 30.86
N GLU A 578 -35.84 -15.82 29.70
CA GLU A 578 -34.45 -16.20 29.44
C GLU A 578 -33.52 -14.98 29.41
N LEU A 579 -33.88 -13.93 28.68
CA LEU A 579 -33.10 -12.70 28.61
C LEU A 579 -33.08 -11.96 29.94
N GLU A 580 -34.22 -11.93 30.65
CA GLU A 580 -34.34 -11.34 31.98
C GLU A 580 -33.39 -11.98 33.00
N SER A 581 -33.24 -13.31 32.96
CA SER A 581 -32.33 -14.05 33.86
C SER A 581 -30.85 -13.70 33.68
N ARG A 582 -30.48 -13.17 32.50
CA ARG A 582 -29.12 -12.76 32.14
C ARG A 582 -28.93 -11.24 32.09
N LEU A 583 -30.00 -10.47 32.33
CA LEU A 583 -29.99 -9.02 32.22
C LEU A 583 -29.12 -8.41 33.32
N LEU A 584 -28.17 -7.56 32.94
CA LEU A 584 -27.39 -6.79 33.89
C LEU A 584 -28.28 -5.66 34.49
N PRO A 585 -28.39 -5.55 35.83
CA PRO A 585 -29.18 -4.50 36.47
C PRO A 585 -28.64 -3.09 36.19
N LEU A 586 -29.54 -2.13 36.03
CA LEU A 586 -29.17 -0.73 35.91
C LEU A 586 -28.61 -0.19 37.23
N THR A 587 -27.55 0.59 37.13
CA THR A 587 -26.87 1.26 38.23
C THR A 587 -26.88 2.77 37.99
N TYR A 588 -27.08 3.54 39.06
CA TYR A 588 -26.93 4.99 39.06
C TYR A 588 -25.67 5.41 39.81
N ARG A 589 -24.88 6.32 39.24
CA ARG A 589 -23.82 7.04 39.93
C ARG A 589 -24.37 8.38 40.42
N ARG A 590 -24.31 8.57 41.73
CA ARG A 590 -24.69 9.83 42.39
C ARG A 590 -23.59 10.88 42.21
N ASP A 591 -23.94 12.15 42.46
CA ASP A 591 -23.00 13.28 42.40
C ASP A 591 -21.79 13.13 43.35
N ASP A 592 -21.91 12.34 44.42
CA ASP A 592 -20.82 12.02 45.35
C ASP A 592 -19.92 10.86 44.88
N GLY A 593 -20.14 10.36 43.66
CA GLY A 593 -19.39 9.28 43.03
C GLY A 593 -19.84 7.87 43.42
N LYS A 594 -20.74 7.71 44.41
CA LYS A 594 -21.22 6.39 44.86
C LYS A 594 -22.20 5.80 43.86
N MET A 595 -22.10 4.49 43.68
CA MET A 595 -22.99 3.70 42.84
C MET A 595 -24.10 3.05 43.68
N GLU A 596 -25.33 3.04 43.15
CA GLU A 596 -26.47 2.36 43.76
C GLU A 596 -27.35 1.69 42.69
N HIS A 597 -28.10 0.65 43.09
CA HIS A 597 -29.10 0.04 42.22
C HIS A 597 -30.13 1.08 41.77
N TRP A 598 -30.53 1.02 40.50
CA TRP A 598 -31.56 1.89 39.95
C TRP A 598 -32.94 1.56 40.55
N ALA A 599 -33.30 2.23 41.65
CA ALA A 599 -34.50 2.01 42.46
C ALA A 599 -35.63 3.01 42.13
N ASN A 600 -35.95 3.15 40.83
CA ASN A 600 -37.03 3.99 40.29
C ASN A 600 -36.75 5.51 40.26
N GLN A 601 -35.48 5.92 40.09
CA GLN A 601 -35.14 7.33 39.90
C GLN A 601 -35.78 7.94 38.63
N THR A 602 -36.17 7.12 37.65
CA THR A 602 -36.93 7.51 36.44
C THR A 602 -37.75 6.32 35.93
N PRO A 603 -38.96 6.54 35.36
CA PRO A 603 -39.68 5.47 34.66
C PRO A 603 -38.90 5.05 33.40
N LEU A 604 -38.77 3.74 33.17
CA LEU A 604 -38.03 3.20 32.03
C LEU A 604 -38.98 2.82 30.89
N ILE A 605 -38.42 2.41 29.76
CA ILE A 605 -39.22 1.83 28.66
C ILE A 605 -40.05 0.65 29.16
N GLU A 606 -41.22 0.44 28.56
CA GLU A 606 -42.09 -0.70 28.87
C GLU A 606 -41.33 -2.02 28.67
N ARG A 607 -41.43 -2.92 29.66
CA ARG A 607 -40.69 -4.20 29.67
C ARG A 607 -41.60 -5.41 29.56
N ASP A 608 -42.90 -5.24 29.84
CA ASP A 608 -43.88 -6.32 29.72
C ASP A 608 -44.02 -6.73 28.24
N PRO A 609 -43.61 -7.96 27.85
CA PRO A 609 -43.66 -8.40 26.47
C PRO A 609 -45.07 -8.33 25.86
N THR A 610 -46.12 -8.49 26.68
CA THR A 610 -47.51 -8.41 26.21
C THR A 610 -47.88 -6.99 25.75
N LYS A 611 -47.29 -5.96 26.37
CA LYS A 611 -47.53 -4.56 26.07
C LYS A 611 -46.61 -4.05 24.95
N VAL A 612 -45.33 -4.43 24.98
CA VAL A 612 -44.35 -4.09 23.93
C VAL A 612 -44.79 -4.60 22.55
N SER A 613 -45.56 -5.69 22.49
CA SER A 613 -46.06 -6.25 21.23
C SER A 613 -46.84 -5.27 20.34
N LYS A 614 -47.37 -4.18 20.92
CA LYS A 614 -48.16 -3.16 20.21
C LYS A 614 -47.34 -2.00 19.65
N LEU A 615 -46.12 -1.77 20.11
CA LEU A 615 -45.25 -0.67 19.64
C LEU A 615 -43.77 -1.00 19.88
N HIS A 616 -42.95 -0.98 18.83
CA HIS A 616 -41.51 -1.24 18.91
C HIS A 616 -40.71 0.04 18.68
N LEU A 617 -39.98 0.50 19.69
CA LEU A 617 -39.24 1.76 19.67
C LEU A 617 -37.80 1.56 19.21
N ALA A 618 -37.55 1.71 17.91
CA ALA A 618 -36.23 1.53 17.27
C ALA A 618 -35.16 2.53 17.75
N GLY A 619 -35.53 3.55 18.51
CA GLY A 619 -34.61 4.47 19.15
C GLY A 619 -33.88 3.88 20.36
N ALA A 620 -34.46 2.89 21.05
CA ALA A 620 -33.87 2.37 22.31
C ALA A 620 -34.30 0.95 22.74
N GLY A 621 -35.24 0.28 22.07
CA GLY A 621 -36.00 -0.83 22.66
C GLY A 621 -35.37 -2.23 22.65
N ILE A 622 -34.17 -2.43 22.09
CA ILE A 622 -33.58 -3.78 21.96
C ILE A 622 -32.75 -4.17 23.19
N TYR A 623 -32.89 -5.43 23.59
CA TYR A 623 -31.98 -6.15 24.49
C TYR A 623 -31.07 -7.06 23.66
N SER A 624 -29.80 -7.20 24.06
CA SER A 624 -28.82 -8.03 23.36
C SER A 624 -27.65 -8.36 24.28
N SER A 625 -27.00 -9.52 24.08
CA SER A 625 -25.61 -9.69 24.50
C SER A 625 -24.71 -8.80 23.64
N LEU A 626 -23.57 -8.37 24.18
CA LEU A 626 -22.59 -7.63 23.36
C LEU A 626 -21.90 -8.54 22.34
N ARG A 627 -21.87 -9.87 22.57
CA ARG A 627 -21.30 -10.84 21.62
C ARG A 627 -22.13 -10.98 20.34
N ASP A 628 -23.45 -11.03 20.46
CA ASP A 628 -24.34 -11.03 19.29
C ASP A 628 -24.23 -9.71 18.53
N TYR A 629 -24.14 -8.60 19.27
CA TYR A 629 -23.93 -7.29 18.66
C TYR A 629 -22.58 -7.23 17.91
N LEU A 630 -21.50 -7.74 18.50
CA LEU A 630 -20.18 -7.82 17.86
C LEU A 630 -20.20 -8.68 16.59
N SER A 631 -20.98 -9.77 16.60
CA SER A 631 -21.19 -10.63 15.43
C SER A 631 -21.90 -9.90 14.29
N LEU A 632 -22.89 -9.05 14.60
CA LEU A 632 -23.53 -8.18 13.61
C LEU A 632 -22.52 -7.18 13.01
N LEU A 633 -21.67 -6.57 13.83
CA LEU A 633 -20.64 -5.63 13.35
C LEU A 633 -19.61 -6.32 12.44
N ARG A 634 -19.15 -7.52 12.81
CA ARG A 634 -18.28 -8.34 11.96
C ARG A 634 -18.92 -8.59 10.59
N HIS A 635 -20.20 -8.98 10.58
CA HIS A 635 -20.91 -9.25 9.32
C HIS A 635 -21.00 -8.01 8.43
N LEU A 636 -21.26 -6.83 9.00
CA LEU A 636 -21.25 -5.57 8.25
C LEU A 636 -19.86 -5.27 7.67
N LEU A 637 -18.77 -5.49 8.42
CA LEU A 637 -17.42 -5.34 7.89
C LEU A 637 -17.08 -6.37 6.80
N GLN A 638 -17.56 -7.61 6.91
CA GLN A 638 -17.42 -8.63 5.86
C GLN A 638 -18.16 -8.23 4.58
N ILE A 639 -19.37 -7.65 4.70
CA ILE A 639 -20.11 -7.11 3.55
C ILE A 639 -19.33 -5.96 2.92
N HIS A 640 -18.81 -5.03 3.73
CA HIS A 640 -17.97 -3.92 3.26
C HIS A 640 -16.74 -4.42 2.48
N ALA A 641 -16.04 -5.43 3.02
CA ALA A 641 -14.87 -6.05 2.40
C ALA A 641 -15.22 -6.89 1.14
N GLY A 642 -16.48 -7.34 1.02
CA GLY A 642 -16.93 -8.24 -0.05
C GLY A 642 -16.62 -9.71 0.22
N THR A 643 -16.45 -10.09 1.49
CA THR A 643 -16.11 -11.45 1.94
C THR A 643 -17.28 -12.19 2.62
N ALA A 644 -18.45 -11.54 2.78
CA ALA A 644 -19.62 -12.16 3.41
C ALA A 644 -20.25 -13.24 2.51
N GLU A 645 -20.40 -14.46 3.02
CA GLU A 645 -20.99 -15.59 2.29
C GLU A 645 -22.52 -15.44 2.08
N ASN A 646 -23.21 -14.72 2.97
CA ASN A 646 -24.66 -14.47 2.89
C ASN A 646 -24.98 -13.04 3.38
N PRO A 647 -24.76 -12.02 2.54
CA PRO A 647 -24.88 -10.63 2.97
C PRO A 647 -26.35 -10.25 3.24
N ILE A 648 -26.63 -9.68 4.43
CA ILE A 648 -28.00 -9.20 4.81
C ILE A 648 -28.39 -7.90 4.11
N LEU A 649 -27.41 -7.21 3.54
CA LEU A 649 -27.53 -5.97 2.79
C LEU A 649 -26.68 -6.05 1.53
N LYS A 650 -27.04 -5.26 0.53
CA LYS A 650 -26.14 -5.04 -0.61
C LYS A 650 -24.85 -4.37 -0.14
N ARG A 651 -23.73 -4.68 -0.80
CA ARG A 651 -22.44 -4.08 -0.48
C ARG A 651 -22.46 -2.56 -0.62
N GLU A 652 -23.11 -2.03 -1.66
CA GLU A 652 -23.20 -0.59 -1.90
C GLU A 652 -23.95 0.12 -0.76
N THR A 653 -24.96 -0.54 -0.19
CA THR A 653 -25.68 -0.04 0.98
C THR A 653 -24.77 0.06 2.19
N VAL A 654 -23.97 -0.98 2.46
CA VAL A 654 -23.02 -0.96 3.58
C VAL A 654 -21.90 0.05 3.36
N LEU A 655 -21.40 0.23 2.14
CA LEU A 655 -20.43 1.28 1.81
C LEU A 655 -20.97 2.67 2.18
N SER A 656 -22.24 2.95 1.88
CA SER A 656 -22.88 4.23 2.24
C SER A 656 -22.94 4.49 3.75
N MET A 657 -22.92 3.44 4.59
CA MET A 657 -22.89 3.58 6.05
C MET A 657 -21.57 4.21 6.54
N PHE A 658 -20.55 4.26 5.69
CA PHE A 658 -19.24 4.85 5.98
C PHE A 658 -18.97 6.13 5.18
N GLU A 659 -20.00 6.71 4.56
CA GLU A 659 -19.92 7.98 3.83
C GLU A 659 -20.55 9.13 4.63
N PRO A 660 -19.91 10.31 4.73
CA PRO A 660 -20.47 11.46 5.43
C PRO A 660 -21.64 12.08 4.64
N THR A 661 -22.72 12.45 5.33
CA THR A 661 -23.94 12.98 4.72
C THR A 661 -24.44 14.29 5.32
N LEU A 662 -23.85 14.77 6.42
CA LEU A 662 -24.21 16.06 7.01
C LEU A 662 -23.51 17.22 6.29
N THR A 663 -24.19 18.35 6.25
CA THR A 663 -23.57 19.64 5.92
C THR A 663 -22.56 20.04 6.99
N ASP A 664 -21.66 20.99 6.69
CA ASP A 664 -20.70 21.50 7.68
C ASP A 664 -21.38 21.98 8.97
N LYS A 665 -22.49 22.70 8.83
CA LYS A 665 -23.30 23.14 9.98
C LYS A 665 -23.84 21.96 10.78
N GLY A 666 -24.34 20.91 10.10
CA GLY A 666 -24.79 19.69 10.75
C GLY A 666 -23.65 18.97 11.49
N ALA A 667 -22.47 18.89 10.88
CA ALA A 667 -21.29 18.30 11.49
C ALA A 667 -20.88 19.07 12.75
N THR A 668 -20.81 20.41 12.70
CA THR A 668 -20.54 21.24 13.88
C THR A 668 -21.57 21.04 14.99
N SER A 669 -22.84 20.89 14.64
CA SER A 669 -23.90 20.59 15.61
C SER A 669 -23.70 19.22 16.28
N LEU A 670 -23.29 18.19 15.52
CA LEU A 670 -22.95 16.88 16.06
C LEU A 670 -21.71 16.93 16.98
N GLU A 671 -20.65 17.61 16.56
CA GLU A 671 -19.44 17.79 17.37
C GLU A 671 -19.75 18.48 18.71
N THR A 672 -20.64 19.49 18.67
CA THR A 672 -21.11 20.18 19.89
C THR A 672 -21.91 19.24 20.79
N PHE A 673 -22.79 18.40 20.21
CA PHE A 673 -23.59 17.44 20.96
C PHE A 673 -22.73 16.36 21.63
N LEU A 674 -21.73 15.82 20.92
CA LEU A 674 -20.82 14.80 21.45
C LEU A 674 -19.72 15.38 22.35
N ASN A 675 -19.53 16.70 22.33
CA ASN A 675 -18.36 17.37 22.90
C ASN A 675 -17.04 16.74 22.39
N HIS A 676 -16.99 16.42 21.09
CA HIS A 676 -15.85 15.79 20.45
C HIS A 676 -15.70 16.32 19.01
N PRO A 677 -14.53 16.88 18.63
CA PRO A 677 -14.31 17.39 17.28
C PRO A 677 -14.16 16.24 16.28
N TYR A 678 -14.15 16.58 14.99
CA TYR A 678 -13.91 15.63 13.91
C TYR A 678 -14.97 14.53 13.81
N CYS A 679 -16.24 14.93 13.97
CA CYS A 679 -17.39 14.04 13.86
C CYS A 679 -18.22 14.37 12.61
N GLN A 680 -18.69 13.31 11.94
CA GLN A 680 -19.63 13.34 10.83
C GLN A 680 -20.73 12.30 11.08
N TRP A 681 -21.73 12.25 10.19
CA TRP A 681 -22.77 11.23 10.28
C TRP A 681 -23.11 10.67 8.90
N SER A 682 -23.38 9.37 8.82
CA SER A 682 -23.69 8.65 7.59
C SER A 682 -25.18 8.36 7.39
N SER A 683 -25.54 7.38 6.57
CA SER A 683 -26.92 6.87 6.55
C SER A 683 -27.31 6.11 7.83
N ALA A 684 -26.36 5.71 8.68
CA ALA A 684 -26.63 4.79 9.80
C ALA A 684 -25.86 5.03 11.09
N VAL A 685 -24.67 5.62 11.05
CA VAL A 685 -23.76 5.74 12.21
C VAL A 685 -23.04 7.09 12.24
N GLY A 686 -22.52 7.46 13.41
CA GLY A 686 -21.54 8.54 13.51
C GLY A 686 -20.23 8.12 12.84
N LEU A 687 -19.50 9.06 12.25
CA LEU A 687 -18.24 8.82 11.56
C LEU A 687 -17.12 9.69 12.13
N ALA A 688 -15.94 9.09 12.27
CA ALA A 688 -14.71 9.83 12.51
C ALA A 688 -14.30 10.54 11.21
N SER A 689 -14.31 11.88 11.17
CA SER A 689 -13.91 12.64 9.97
C SER A 689 -12.40 12.81 9.83
N LYS A 690 -11.64 12.44 10.89
CA LYS A 690 -10.18 12.32 10.94
C LYS A 690 -9.80 11.10 11.79
N ASP A 691 -8.52 10.71 11.73
CA ASP A 691 -7.95 9.75 12.67
C ASP A 691 -8.06 10.30 14.10
N TRP A 692 -8.50 9.45 15.04
CA TRP A 692 -8.62 9.78 16.45
C TRP A 692 -7.38 9.31 17.25
N PRO A 693 -7.04 9.98 18.37
CA PRO A 693 -5.84 9.67 19.16
C PRO A 693 -5.75 8.22 19.64
N GLU A 694 -6.89 7.59 19.95
CA GLU A 694 -6.99 6.23 20.48
C GLU A 694 -6.82 5.16 19.39
N GLY A 695 -6.76 5.54 18.11
CA GLY A 695 -6.37 4.66 17.01
C GLY A 695 -7.38 4.52 15.87
N ARG A 696 -8.66 4.88 16.07
CA ARG A 696 -9.68 4.83 15.00
C ARG A 696 -9.26 5.64 13.79
N LYS A 697 -9.41 5.06 12.61
CA LYS A 697 -9.10 5.74 11.35
C LYS A 697 -10.25 6.61 10.86
N ARG A 698 -9.92 7.63 10.07
CA ARG A 698 -10.92 8.41 9.31
C ARG A 698 -11.86 7.46 8.57
N GLY A 699 -13.16 7.66 8.74
CA GLY A 699 -14.22 6.82 8.19
C GLY A 699 -14.71 5.72 9.14
N SER A 700 -14.11 5.59 10.34
CA SER A 700 -14.62 4.65 11.36
C SER A 700 -16.03 5.03 11.80
N GLY A 701 -16.95 4.07 11.72
CA GLY A 701 -18.33 4.19 12.17
C GLY A 701 -18.46 3.91 13.66
N PHE A 702 -19.24 4.70 14.40
CA PHE A 702 -19.43 4.52 15.85
C PHE A 702 -20.78 5.02 16.33
N TRP A 703 -21.24 4.49 17.47
CA TRP A 703 -22.30 5.10 18.28
C TRP A 703 -22.28 4.59 19.72
N LEU A 704 -23.12 5.18 20.57
CA LEU A 704 -23.25 4.85 21.99
C LEU A 704 -24.72 4.65 22.40
N GLY A 705 -24.90 3.96 23.53
CA GLY A 705 -26.14 3.73 24.25
C GLY A 705 -26.19 4.52 25.55
N TRP A 706 -27.41 4.85 25.99
CA TRP A 706 -27.68 5.70 27.15
C TRP A 706 -27.11 5.13 28.46
N ALA A 707 -27.19 3.81 28.67
CA ALA A 707 -26.64 3.15 29.85
C ALA A 707 -25.15 2.78 29.73
N ASN A 708 -24.37 3.58 28.99
CA ASN A 708 -22.93 3.38 28.73
C ASN A 708 -22.61 2.04 28.04
N THR A 709 -23.27 1.79 26.91
CA THR A 709 -22.84 0.80 25.90
C THR A 709 -22.31 1.54 24.67
N ASN A 710 -21.37 0.99 23.92
CA ASN A 710 -20.85 1.61 22.70
C ASN A 710 -20.27 0.56 21.75
N PHE A 711 -20.14 0.97 20.49
CA PHE A 711 -19.44 0.20 19.47
C PHE A 711 -18.65 1.11 18.54
N HIS A 712 -17.65 0.53 17.86
CA HIS A 712 -17.09 1.10 16.65
C HIS A 712 -16.77 0.02 15.61
N MET A 713 -16.73 0.44 14.34
CA MET A 713 -16.32 -0.33 13.17
C MET A 713 -15.33 0.51 12.38
N ASP A 714 -14.13 -0.01 12.15
CA ASP A 714 -13.10 0.63 11.36
C ASP A 714 -12.88 -0.19 10.07
N PRO A 715 -13.45 0.23 8.93
CA PRO A 715 -13.26 -0.48 7.66
C PRO A 715 -11.82 -0.45 7.15
N HIS A 716 -10.98 0.49 7.61
CA HIS A 716 -9.59 0.59 7.19
C HIS A 716 -8.74 -0.50 7.82
N THR A 717 -8.95 -0.76 9.11
CA THR A 717 -8.25 -1.81 9.85
C THR A 717 -8.97 -3.15 9.81
N GLY A 718 -10.25 -3.17 9.45
CA GLY A 718 -11.09 -4.37 9.48
C GLY A 718 -11.49 -4.78 10.89
N ILE A 719 -11.39 -3.88 11.87
CA ILE A 719 -11.67 -4.11 13.29
C ILE A 719 -13.04 -3.57 13.66
N ALA A 720 -13.79 -4.34 14.44
CA ALA A 720 -14.94 -3.83 15.19
C ALA A 720 -14.81 -4.15 16.67
N THR A 721 -15.36 -3.27 17.51
CA THR A 721 -15.38 -3.45 18.95
C THR A 721 -16.76 -3.14 19.54
N VAL A 722 -17.03 -3.75 20.69
CA VAL A 722 -18.15 -3.44 21.58
C VAL A 722 -17.60 -3.25 22.99
N PHE A 723 -18.12 -2.25 23.70
CA PHE A 723 -17.79 -2.02 25.11
C PHE A 723 -19.05 -1.59 25.85
N GLY A 724 -19.37 -2.18 26.99
CA GLY A 724 -20.60 -1.80 27.67
C GLY A 724 -20.69 -2.17 29.13
N THR A 725 -21.43 -1.33 29.86
CA THR A 725 -21.95 -1.55 31.22
C THR A 725 -23.45 -1.22 31.24
N GLN A 726 -24.05 -1.15 32.43
CA GLN A 726 -25.42 -0.65 32.65
C GLN A 726 -25.39 0.45 33.72
N LEU A 727 -24.65 1.52 33.43
CA LEU A 727 -24.40 2.64 34.34
C LEU A 727 -25.00 3.93 33.77
N ASN A 728 -25.54 4.77 34.65
CA ASN A 728 -26.03 6.10 34.33
C ASN A 728 -25.52 7.11 35.40
N PRO A 729 -25.24 8.40 35.09
CA PRO A 729 -25.49 9.14 33.84
C PRO A 729 -24.72 8.63 32.62
N THR A 730 -25.27 8.89 31.43
CA THR A 730 -24.58 8.63 30.15
C THR A 730 -23.28 9.42 30.09
N ALA A 731 -22.28 8.88 29.39
CA ALA A 731 -20.94 9.47 29.29
C ALA A 731 -20.23 9.57 30.65
N ASP A 732 -20.34 8.50 31.44
CA ASP A 732 -19.64 8.37 32.71
C ASP A 732 -18.12 8.47 32.50
N SER A 733 -17.44 9.33 33.26
CA SER A 733 -16.03 9.64 33.04
C SER A 733 -15.10 8.45 33.32
N GLU A 734 -15.39 7.65 34.35
CA GLU A 734 -14.61 6.45 34.66
C GLU A 734 -14.77 5.39 33.57
N PHE A 735 -16.01 5.17 33.11
CA PHE A 735 -16.27 4.28 31.99
C PHE A 735 -15.55 4.74 30.71
N GLY A 736 -15.61 6.05 30.40
CA GLY A 736 -14.92 6.64 29.24
C GLY A 736 -13.40 6.45 29.30
N GLN A 737 -12.78 6.64 30.47
CA GLN A 737 -11.34 6.42 30.65
C GLN A 737 -10.94 4.96 30.46
N ILE A 738 -11.73 4.02 30.98
CA ILE A 738 -11.50 2.59 30.78
C ILE A 738 -11.59 2.25 29.29
N GLY A 739 -12.61 2.77 28.60
CA GLY A 739 -12.79 2.60 27.16
C GLY A 739 -11.60 3.10 26.36
N ALA A 740 -11.11 4.31 26.64
CA ALA A 740 -9.94 4.87 25.96
C ALA A 740 -8.66 4.05 26.22
N GLN A 741 -8.46 3.54 27.44
CA GLN A 741 -7.32 2.65 27.75
C GLN A 741 -7.39 1.34 26.97
N LEU A 742 -8.56 0.70 26.92
CA LEU A 742 -8.75 -0.56 26.20
C LEU A 742 -8.57 -0.37 24.70
N GLU A 743 -9.15 0.68 24.13
CA GLU A 743 -9.07 0.99 22.70
C GLU A 743 -7.65 1.39 22.28
N GLY A 744 -7.00 2.30 23.01
CA GLY A 744 -5.61 2.66 22.75
C GLY A 744 -4.67 1.46 22.85
N THR A 745 -4.86 0.60 23.87
CA THR A 745 -4.07 -0.63 24.00
C THR A 745 -4.32 -1.59 22.84
N LEU A 746 -5.56 -1.72 22.37
CA LEU A 746 -5.88 -2.55 21.22
C LEU A 746 -5.13 -2.05 19.97
N TYR A 747 -5.33 -0.79 19.58
CA TYR A 747 -4.72 -0.25 18.35
C TYR A 747 -3.19 -0.17 18.45
N ASP A 748 -2.63 0.15 19.62
CA ASP A 748 -1.18 0.10 19.83
C ASP A 748 -0.63 -1.31 19.64
N ASN A 749 -1.30 -2.34 20.16
CA ASN A 749 -0.86 -3.72 19.99
C ASN A 749 -1.10 -4.24 18.57
N LEU A 750 -2.14 -3.79 17.88
CA LEU A 750 -2.35 -4.10 16.46
C LEU A 750 -1.27 -3.43 15.59
N GLN A 751 -0.90 -2.19 15.89
CA GLN A 751 0.17 -1.48 15.20
C GLN A 751 1.53 -2.10 15.51
N ARG A 752 1.82 -2.42 16.78
CA ARG A 752 3.01 -3.17 17.18
C ARG A 752 3.04 -4.54 16.54
N GLN A 753 1.95 -5.29 16.52
CA GLN A 753 1.93 -6.61 15.86
C GLN A 753 2.11 -6.50 14.35
N ASN A 754 1.55 -5.49 13.70
CA ASN A 754 1.85 -5.21 12.29
C ASN A 754 3.31 -4.79 12.10
N ALA A 755 3.94 -4.20 13.12
CA ALA A 755 5.37 -3.88 13.18
C ALA A 755 6.25 -5.00 13.80
N GLU A 756 5.68 -6.07 14.35
CA GLU A 756 6.36 -7.20 15.01
C GLU A 756 6.12 -8.50 14.21
N ARG A 757 5.26 -8.47 13.17
CA ARG A 757 5.14 -9.51 12.16
C ARG A 757 6.46 -9.63 11.43
N ASN A 758 7.33 -10.52 11.92
CA ASN A 758 8.53 -11.03 11.27
C ASN A 758 9.29 -9.96 10.45
N VAL A 759 9.57 -8.83 11.10
CA VAL A 759 10.36 -7.74 10.51
C VAL A 759 11.78 -8.21 10.23
N VAL A 760 12.31 -9.18 10.96
CA VAL A 760 13.52 -9.94 10.61
C VAL A 760 13.33 -11.39 11.10
N PRO A 761 13.95 -12.42 10.48
CA PRO A 761 13.75 -13.82 10.88
C PRO A 761 14.23 -14.03 12.34
N GLY A 762 15.37 -13.41 12.64
CA GLY A 762 15.89 -13.12 13.96
C GLY A 762 17.19 -12.34 13.82
N PHE A 763 17.67 -11.77 14.93
CA PHE A 763 18.85 -10.91 14.97
C PHE A 763 19.64 -11.07 16.28
N ILE A 764 20.89 -10.61 16.24
CA ILE A 764 21.74 -10.39 17.41
C ILE A 764 22.26 -8.96 17.36
N PHE A 765 22.19 -8.27 18.49
CA PHE A 765 22.82 -6.98 18.72
C PHE A 765 23.78 -7.10 19.90
N GLY A 766 25.00 -6.63 19.72
CA GLY A 766 26.04 -6.61 20.74
C GLY A 766 26.60 -5.22 20.92
N ALA A 767 26.91 -4.85 22.16
CA ALA A 767 27.55 -3.58 22.49
C ALA A 767 28.61 -3.78 23.58
N THR A 768 29.66 -2.97 23.54
CA THR A 768 30.70 -2.95 24.57
C THR A 768 31.37 -1.58 24.63
N SER A 769 32.18 -1.35 25.67
CA SER A 769 33.06 -0.19 25.75
C SER A 769 34.51 -0.61 25.97
N THR A 770 35.43 0.34 25.99
CA THR A 770 36.86 0.10 26.31
C THR A 770 37.02 -0.67 27.64
N GLU A 771 36.22 -0.34 28.65
CA GLU A 771 36.30 -0.88 30.02
C GLU A 771 35.16 -1.85 30.38
N GLY A 772 33.98 -1.72 29.76
CA GLY A 772 32.75 -2.43 30.15
C GLY A 772 32.67 -3.90 29.72
N GLU A 773 31.69 -4.63 30.25
CA GLU A 773 31.39 -5.99 29.77
C GLU A 773 30.80 -5.98 28.35
N ILE A 774 30.83 -7.13 27.69
CA ILE A 774 30.18 -7.28 26.39
C ILE A 774 28.71 -7.63 26.64
N PHE A 775 27.81 -6.75 26.24
CA PHE A 775 26.37 -6.96 26.27
C PHE A 775 25.88 -7.58 24.96
N PHE A 776 24.95 -8.53 25.04
CA PHE A 776 24.24 -9.08 23.89
C PHE A 776 22.73 -9.14 24.14
N SER A 777 21.98 -8.81 23.10
CA SER A 777 20.55 -9.07 22.98
C SER A 777 20.29 -9.83 21.69
N SER A 778 19.34 -10.76 21.72
CA SER A 778 18.91 -11.55 20.57
C SER A 778 17.39 -11.63 20.53
N GLY A 779 16.82 -11.65 19.33
CA GLY A 779 15.37 -11.74 19.13
C GLY A 779 15.03 -12.54 17.87
N GLY A 780 13.85 -13.14 17.86
CA GLY A 780 13.39 -14.00 16.75
C GLY A 780 13.97 -15.41 16.76
N ASN A 781 13.71 -16.14 15.68
CA ASN A 781 14.00 -17.57 15.56
C ASN A 781 14.96 -17.85 14.40
N ARG A 782 15.58 -19.03 14.41
CA ARG A 782 16.28 -19.57 13.25
C ARG A 782 15.28 -19.80 12.11
N MET A 783 15.60 -19.35 10.90
CA MET A 783 14.72 -19.56 9.75
C MET A 783 14.47 -21.07 9.52
N ALA A 784 13.22 -21.42 9.19
CA ALA A 784 12.70 -22.80 9.09
C ALA A 784 12.66 -23.60 10.41
N SER A 785 12.88 -22.96 11.57
CA SER A 785 12.74 -23.57 12.89
C SER A 785 11.98 -22.65 13.85
N SER A 786 11.40 -23.23 14.91
CA SER A 786 10.91 -22.49 16.08
C SER A 786 12.01 -22.22 17.10
N ASP A 787 13.23 -22.70 16.86
CA ASP A 787 14.35 -22.54 17.79
C ASP A 787 14.79 -21.06 17.83
N PRO A 788 14.98 -20.48 19.03
CA PRO A 788 15.49 -19.12 19.16
C PRO A 788 16.93 -19.03 18.64
N ILE A 789 17.33 -17.82 18.22
CA ILE A 789 18.73 -17.57 17.87
C ILE A 789 19.59 -17.56 19.14
N ASP A 790 20.67 -18.35 19.11
CA ASP A 790 21.72 -18.37 20.13
C ASP A 790 22.62 -17.13 19.99
N GLN A 791 23.02 -16.51 21.10
CA GLN A 791 23.96 -15.39 21.13
C GLN A 791 25.33 -15.73 20.54
N ASP A 792 25.71 -17.01 20.55
CA ASP A 792 26.95 -17.52 19.96
C ASP A 792 26.76 -18.03 18.53
N ALA A 793 25.67 -17.66 17.85
CA ALA A 793 25.46 -17.97 16.44
C ALA A 793 26.60 -17.42 15.58
N VAL A 794 26.96 -18.18 14.55
CA VAL A 794 27.98 -17.84 13.57
C VAL A 794 27.30 -17.23 12.36
N PHE A 795 27.90 -16.17 11.84
CA PHE A 795 27.45 -15.46 10.65
C PHE A 795 28.52 -15.61 9.58
N TRP A 796 28.08 -15.67 8.33
CA TRP A 796 28.92 -15.17 7.27
C TRP A 796 28.89 -13.65 7.34
N ILE A 797 30.00 -13.04 7.78
CA ILE A 797 30.06 -11.60 8.08
C ILE A 797 30.31 -10.75 6.83
N CYS A 798 30.44 -11.40 5.68
CA CYS A 798 30.59 -10.78 4.38
C CYS A 798 31.63 -9.65 4.40
N SER A 799 31.24 -8.44 3.99
CA SER A 799 32.10 -7.28 3.82
C SER A 799 32.73 -6.72 5.10
N MET A 800 32.31 -7.17 6.29
CA MET A 800 33.04 -6.89 7.52
C MET A 800 34.47 -7.47 7.49
N THR A 801 34.70 -8.50 6.66
CA THR A 801 36.03 -9.07 6.40
C THR A 801 37.07 -8.03 5.94
N LYS A 802 36.62 -6.98 5.23
CA LYS A 802 37.49 -5.94 4.65
C LYS A 802 38.38 -5.29 5.70
N MET A 803 37.80 -4.92 6.85
CA MET A 803 38.54 -4.28 7.94
C MET A 803 39.71 -5.15 8.40
N VAL A 804 39.49 -6.46 8.51
CA VAL A 804 40.49 -7.42 8.97
C VAL A 804 41.60 -7.62 7.94
N GLY A 805 41.26 -7.69 6.64
CA GLY A 805 42.24 -7.73 5.56
C GLY A 805 43.11 -6.47 5.47
N HIS A 806 42.51 -5.29 5.67
CA HIS A 806 43.24 -4.02 5.70
C HIS A 806 44.19 -3.95 6.90
N LEU A 807 43.75 -4.41 8.08
CA LEU A 807 44.60 -4.50 9.26
C LEU A 807 45.86 -5.37 9.00
N ALA A 808 45.73 -6.48 8.27
CA ALA A 808 46.87 -7.31 7.91
C ALA A 808 47.88 -6.57 7.02
N ALA A 809 47.40 -5.84 6.01
CA ALA A 809 48.26 -5.02 5.16
C ALA A 809 48.94 -3.89 5.94
N LEU A 810 48.20 -3.24 6.84
CA LEU A 810 48.71 -2.20 7.72
C LEU A 810 49.79 -2.74 8.69
N GLN A 811 49.65 -3.97 9.21
CA GLN A 811 50.70 -4.63 9.99
C GLN A 811 51.99 -4.84 9.17
N LEU A 812 51.88 -5.20 7.88
CA LEU A 812 53.04 -5.34 7.00
C LEU A 812 53.70 -3.98 6.69
N ILE A 813 52.89 -2.92 6.52
CA ILE A 813 53.38 -1.55 6.34
C ILE A 813 54.12 -1.09 7.60
N GLU A 814 53.54 -1.33 8.77
CA GLU A 814 54.15 -1.02 10.06
C GLU A 814 55.52 -1.71 10.27
N ARG A 815 55.67 -2.93 9.73
CA ARG A 815 56.90 -3.73 9.75
C ARG A 815 57.90 -3.33 8.65
N GLY A 816 57.55 -2.38 7.79
CA GLY A 816 58.37 -1.95 6.65
C GLY A 816 58.49 -3.00 5.54
N GLN A 817 57.60 -4.00 5.52
CA GLN A 817 57.59 -5.10 4.54
C GLN A 817 56.73 -4.76 3.32
N LEU A 818 55.72 -3.90 3.50
CA LEU A 818 54.87 -3.35 2.44
C LEU A 818 54.99 -1.82 2.44
N ASN A 819 54.94 -1.19 1.28
CA ASN A 819 54.95 0.27 1.16
C ASN A 819 53.71 0.73 0.38
N GLU A 820 53.02 1.73 0.92
CA GLU A 820 51.80 2.33 0.35
C GLU A 820 52.00 2.94 -1.04
N GLU A 821 53.23 3.39 -1.34
CA GLU A 821 53.60 3.98 -2.62
C GLU A 821 54.04 2.96 -3.68
N THR A 822 54.18 1.69 -3.31
CA THR A 822 54.57 0.62 -4.25
C THR A 822 53.48 0.44 -5.31
N PRO A 823 53.84 0.42 -6.62
CA PRO A 823 52.92 0.06 -7.69
C PRO A 823 52.34 -1.34 -7.50
N VAL A 824 51.03 -1.51 -7.70
CA VAL A 824 50.38 -2.83 -7.63
C VAL A 824 50.93 -3.78 -8.70
N SER A 825 51.41 -3.23 -9.82
CA SER A 825 52.05 -3.97 -10.91
C SER A 825 53.33 -4.72 -10.51
N ASP A 826 53.98 -4.32 -9.41
CA ASP A 826 55.19 -4.99 -8.91
C ASP A 826 54.86 -6.34 -8.26
N TYR A 827 53.62 -6.49 -7.77
CA TYR A 827 53.09 -7.75 -7.23
C TYR A 827 52.32 -8.55 -8.30
N PHE A 828 51.55 -7.85 -9.13
CA PHE A 828 50.66 -8.42 -10.14
C PHE A 828 50.84 -7.68 -11.48
N PRO A 829 51.70 -8.18 -12.38
CA PRO A 829 52.04 -7.50 -13.64
C PRO A 829 50.84 -7.14 -14.53
N GLN A 830 49.71 -7.83 -14.36
CA GLN A 830 48.44 -7.56 -15.06
C GLN A 830 47.97 -6.10 -14.94
N PHE A 831 48.36 -5.40 -13.87
CA PHE A 831 47.99 -4.00 -13.62
C PHE A 831 48.87 -2.97 -14.35
N LYS A 832 49.97 -3.37 -15.00
CA LYS A 832 50.93 -2.44 -15.61
C LYS A 832 50.32 -1.55 -16.71
N ASN A 833 49.34 -2.08 -17.44
CA ASN A 833 48.67 -1.41 -18.53
C ASN A 833 47.16 -1.26 -18.25
N ALA A 834 46.78 -1.07 -16.99
CA ALA A 834 45.38 -0.90 -16.62
C ALA A 834 44.74 0.25 -17.44
N ILE A 835 43.47 0.09 -17.79
CA ILE A 835 42.73 1.01 -18.65
C ILE A 835 41.55 1.62 -17.90
N ILE A 836 41.20 2.86 -18.20
CA ILE A 836 40.01 3.53 -17.70
C ILE A 836 38.85 3.24 -18.64
N VAL A 837 37.80 2.61 -18.12
CA VAL A 837 36.60 2.26 -18.88
C VAL A 837 35.40 3.14 -18.50
N GLY A 838 35.49 3.94 -17.43
CA GLY A 838 34.33 4.67 -16.90
C GLY A 838 33.35 3.75 -16.16
N ASN A 839 32.24 4.31 -15.70
CA ASN A 839 31.12 3.52 -15.18
C ASN A 839 30.04 3.34 -16.25
N GLN A 840 29.05 2.47 -16.06
CA GLN A 840 28.05 2.27 -17.12
C GLN A 840 27.18 3.49 -17.43
N GLU A 841 27.08 4.47 -16.54
CA GLU A 841 26.32 5.70 -16.77
C GLU A 841 27.14 6.75 -17.54
N SER A 842 28.46 6.64 -17.50
CA SER A 842 29.41 7.47 -18.22
C SER A 842 30.59 6.63 -18.71
N PRO A 843 30.34 5.64 -19.59
CA PRO A 843 31.39 4.79 -20.09
C PRO A 843 32.30 5.61 -21.00
N VAL A 844 33.61 5.39 -20.89
CA VAL A 844 34.52 5.99 -21.84
C VAL A 844 34.35 5.26 -23.16
N SER A 845 34.03 6.02 -24.22
CA SER A 845 33.74 5.48 -25.56
C SER A 845 34.91 4.69 -26.17
N ASP A 846 36.14 4.96 -25.73
CA ASP A 846 37.33 4.18 -26.04
C ASP A 846 38.18 4.03 -24.77
N PRO A 847 38.40 2.81 -24.23
CA PRO A 847 39.19 2.60 -23.03
C PRO A 847 40.61 3.18 -23.17
N GLN A 848 40.95 4.14 -22.31
CA GLN A 848 42.25 4.80 -22.34
C GLN A 848 43.20 4.20 -21.31
N PRO A 849 44.53 4.16 -21.55
CA PRO A 849 45.48 3.80 -20.50
C PRO A 849 45.32 4.70 -19.27
N ALA A 850 45.31 4.10 -18.08
CA ALA A 850 45.33 4.85 -16.83
C ALA A 850 46.60 5.70 -16.76
N GLN A 851 46.43 7.00 -16.56
CA GLN A 851 47.52 7.96 -16.47
C GLN A 851 48.19 7.90 -15.09
N THR A 852 47.43 7.51 -14.06
CA THR A 852 47.92 7.34 -12.69
C THR A 852 48.28 5.90 -12.42
N VAL A 853 49.54 5.66 -12.02
CA VAL A 853 49.98 4.33 -11.61
C VAL A 853 49.21 3.90 -10.35
N LEU A 854 48.50 2.76 -10.45
CA LEU A 854 47.79 2.15 -9.33
C LEU A 854 48.78 1.68 -8.25
N ARG A 855 48.58 2.12 -7.01
CA ARG A 855 49.44 1.86 -5.85
C ARG A 855 48.66 1.24 -4.71
N VAL A 856 49.39 0.65 -3.75
CA VAL A 856 48.81 0.02 -2.55
C VAL A 856 47.89 0.98 -1.78
N LYS A 857 48.25 2.27 -1.64
CA LYS A 857 47.37 3.28 -1.01
C LYS A 857 46.00 3.44 -1.67
N HIS A 858 45.92 3.25 -2.98
CA HIS A 858 44.65 3.35 -3.70
C HIS A 858 43.75 2.14 -3.38
N LEU A 859 44.34 0.97 -3.07
CA LEU A 859 43.59 -0.19 -2.58
C LEU A 859 43.08 0.06 -1.15
N LEU A 860 43.96 0.54 -0.25
CA LEU A 860 43.60 0.85 1.14
C LEU A 860 42.44 1.85 1.24
N ASN A 861 42.43 2.85 0.35
CA ASN A 861 41.45 3.93 0.39
C ASN A 861 40.21 3.65 -0.49
N PHE A 862 40.12 2.47 -1.12
CA PHE A 862 39.09 2.17 -2.13
C PHE A 862 39.02 3.21 -3.27
N THR A 863 40.16 3.82 -3.60
CA THR A 863 40.30 4.77 -4.71
C THR A 863 41.02 4.18 -5.91
N SER A 864 41.09 2.84 -6.00
CA SER A 864 41.81 2.13 -7.06
C SER A 864 41.13 2.17 -8.43
N GLY A 865 39.81 2.39 -8.46
CA GLY A 865 38.97 2.18 -9.64
C GLY A 865 38.55 0.72 -9.87
N LEU A 866 38.98 -0.22 -9.00
CA LEU A 866 38.52 -1.61 -9.02
C LEU A 866 37.18 -1.74 -8.31
N VAL A 867 36.10 -1.80 -9.07
CA VAL A 867 34.71 -1.76 -8.57
C VAL A 867 33.98 -3.10 -8.77
N TYR A 868 33.01 -3.40 -7.90
CA TYR A 868 32.01 -4.44 -8.15
C TYR A 868 30.97 -3.89 -9.12
N TYR A 869 30.98 -4.37 -10.36
CA TYR A 869 30.04 -3.89 -11.36
C TYR A 869 29.16 -5.03 -11.91
N PRO A 870 27.81 -4.88 -11.97
CA PRO A 870 27.02 -3.78 -11.42
C PRO A 870 26.80 -3.94 -9.91
N LEU A 871 26.89 -2.84 -9.16
CA LEU A 871 26.68 -2.86 -7.71
C LEU A 871 25.18 -3.06 -7.31
N SER A 872 24.19 -2.84 -8.19
CA SER A 872 22.79 -3.34 -8.01
C SER A 872 22.81 -4.84 -7.86
N LYS A 873 23.46 -5.47 -8.83
CA LYS A 873 23.51 -6.91 -8.94
C LYS A 873 24.22 -7.46 -7.72
N LEU A 874 25.28 -6.82 -7.22
CA LEU A 874 25.90 -7.18 -5.95
C LEU A 874 24.90 -7.13 -4.78
N MET A 875 24.03 -6.12 -4.69
CA MET A 875 23.03 -6.01 -3.62
C MET A 875 21.95 -7.10 -3.66
N GLN A 876 21.77 -7.67 -4.84
CA GLN A 876 20.80 -8.70 -5.18
C GLN A 876 21.35 -10.14 -5.19
N THR A 877 22.60 -10.30 -5.60
CA THR A 877 23.25 -11.57 -5.93
C THR A 877 24.76 -11.35 -6.01
N LEU A 878 25.56 -12.11 -5.29
CA LEU A 878 27.01 -12.00 -5.45
C LEU A 878 27.43 -12.51 -6.84
N PRO A 879 28.37 -11.84 -7.55
CA PRO A 879 28.86 -12.30 -8.84
C PRO A 879 29.38 -13.74 -8.76
N GLU A 880 29.10 -14.57 -9.77
CA GLU A 880 29.62 -15.95 -9.83
C GLU A 880 31.15 -16.02 -9.76
N SER A 881 31.81 -15.00 -10.32
CA SER A 881 33.24 -14.74 -10.14
C SER A 881 33.60 -14.67 -8.66
N TYR A 882 32.82 -14.01 -7.83
CA TYR A 882 33.09 -13.83 -6.41
C TYR A 882 32.75 -15.06 -5.54
N VAL A 883 32.17 -16.11 -6.13
CA VAL A 883 31.57 -17.23 -5.38
C VAL A 883 32.10 -18.61 -5.76
N HIS A 884 32.30 -18.92 -7.06
CA HIS A 884 32.49 -20.32 -7.49
C HIS A 884 33.67 -20.62 -8.42
N SER A 885 34.28 -19.62 -9.07
CA SER A 885 35.00 -19.87 -10.34
C SER A 885 36.54 -19.87 -10.31
N TYR A 886 37.18 -20.07 -9.15
CA TYR A 886 38.67 -20.05 -9.08
C TYR A 886 39.31 -21.24 -8.38
N HIS A 887 38.55 -22.00 -7.61
CA HIS A 887 39.10 -23.00 -6.71
C HIS A 887 39.43 -24.34 -7.39
N GLU A 888 39.29 -24.43 -8.71
CA GLU A 888 39.61 -25.63 -9.48
C GLU A 888 40.93 -25.51 -10.26
N ASP A 889 41.45 -24.29 -10.42
CA ASP A 889 42.68 -24.02 -11.19
C ASP A 889 43.96 -24.15 -10.33
N ASN A 890 45.12 -24.18 -11.01
CA ASN A 890 46.46 -24.24 -10.39
C ASN A 890 46.97 -22.85 -9.98
N ASP A 891 46.53 -21.77 -10.63
CA ASP A 891 46.78 -20.38 -10.23
C ASP A 891 45.45 -19.61 -10.08
N PRO A 892 44.92 -19.52 -8.84
CA PRO A 892 43.63 -18.87 -8.60
C PRO A 892 43.70 -17.34 -8.76
N TYR A 893 44.88 -16.72 -8.63
CA TYR A 893 45.03 -15.27 -8.81
C TYR A 893 44.98 -14.92 -10.29
N GLU A 894 45.65 -15.69 -11.14
CA GLU A 894 45.58 -15.50 -12.59
C GLU A 894 44.14 -15.60 -13.07
N LYS A 895 43.42 -16.64 -12.63
CA LYS A 895 42.01 -16.83 -12.96
C LYS A 895 41.13 -15.69 -12.44
N PHE A 896 41.37 -15.22 -11.22
CA PHE A 896 40.68 -14.04 -10.68
C PHE A 896 40.89 -12.81 -11.57
N PHE A 897 42.12 -12.52 -11.96
CA PHE A 897 42.40 -11.37 -12.82
C PHE A 897 41.88 -11.53 -14.24
N GLU A 898 41.80 -12.75 -14.78
CA GLU A 898 41.11 -13.02 -16.05
C GLU A 898 39.63 -12.67 -15.97
N LEU A 899 38.95 -13.05 -14.88
CA LEU A 899 37.53 -12.73 -14.70
C LEU A 899 37.31 -11.23 -14.43
N VAL A 900 38.19 -10.58 -13.66
CA VAL A 900 38.15 -9.12 -13.45
C VAL A 900 38.42 -8.36 -14.77
N LYS A 901 39.36 -8.86 -15.59
CA LYS A 901 39.65 -8.30 -16.92
C LYS A 901 38.48 -8.47 -17.88
N GLY A 902 37.77 -9.60 -17.83
CA GLY A 902 36.65 -9.90 -18.71
C GLY A 902 37.04 -9.74 -20.20
N PRO A 903 36.21 -9.06 -21.02
CA PRO A 903 36.47 -8.90 -22.46
C PRO A 903 37.52 -7.83 -22.79
N PHE A 904 38.05 -7.11 -21.80
CA PHE A 904 38.93 -5.97 -22.03
C PHE A 904 40.37 -6.39 -22.35
N SER A 905 41.12 -5.51 -23.00
CA SER A 905 42.52 -5.77 -23.38
C SER A 905 43.48 -5.81 -22.17
N ALA A 906 43.13 -5.12 -21.09
CA ALA A 906 43.85 -5.06 -19.82
C ALA A 906 42.86 -4.87 -18.65
N ILE A 907 43.36 -4.85 -17.41
CA ILE A 907 42.52 -4.68 -16.21
C ILE A 907 41.74 -3.35 -16.31
N PRO A 908 40.39 -3.40 -16.32
CA PRO A 908 39.57 -2.21 -16.39
C PRO A 908 39.45 -1.54 -15.01
N LEU A 909 39.58 -0.22 -14.98
CA LEU A 909 39.33 0.64 -13.83
C LEU A 909 38.20 1.62 -14.18
N GLU A 910 37.32 1.90 -13.23
CA GLU A 910 36.21 2.82 -13.44
C GLU A 910 36.69 4.26 -13.60
N PHE A 911 37.71 4.65 -12.83
CA PHE A 911 38.25 6.01 -12.80
C PHE A 911 39.75 5.99 -12.49
N GLU A 912 40.41 7.12 -12.71
CA GLU A 912 41.84 7.29 -12.42
C GLU A 912 42.13 7.04 -10.94
N PRO A 913 43.11 6.17 -10.60
CA PRO A 913 43.44 5.88 -9.22
C PRO A 913 43.66 7.14 -8.37
N GLY A 914 43.00 7.23 -7.21
CA GLY A 914 43.06 8.35 -6.28
C GLY A 914 42.03 9.47 -6.53
N THR A 915 41.30 9.44 -7.65
CA THR A 915 40.36 10.53 -8.00
C THR A 915 38.97 10.37 -7.41
N ASN A 916 38.50 9.13 -7.22
CA ASN A 916 37.16 8.85 -6.75
C ASN A 916 37.13 7.65 -5.80
N PHE A 917 36.01 7.41 -5.10
CA PHE A 917 35.77 6.21 -4.29
C PHE A 917 35.01 5.16 -5.12
N GLY A 918 35.47 3.91 -5.09
CA GLY A 918 34.92 2.82 -5.88
C GLY A 918 34.86 1.54 -5.06
N TYR A 919 33.65 1.12 -4.72
CA TYR A 919 33.43 -0.09 -3.93
C TYR A 919 33.62 -1.37 -4.76
N GLY A 920 34.63 -2.17 -4.43
CA GLY A 920 35.02 -3.31 -5.26
C GLY A 920 36.10 -4.23 -4.71
N TYR A 921 36.88 -4.79 -5.63
CA TYR A 921 37.90 -5.82 -5.41
C TYR A 921 39.16 -5.31 -4.70
N SER A 922 39.22 -4.02 -4.32
CA SER A 922 40.39 -3.41 -3.67
C SER A 922 40.86 -4.20 -2.45
N ALA A 923 39.93 -4.63 -1.60
CA ALA A 923 40.24 -5.43 -0.41
C ALA A 923 40.84 -6.79 -0.77
N ASP A 924 40.29 -7.48 -1.76
CA ASP A 924 40.74 -8.81 -2.17
C ASP A 924 42.16 -8.76 -2.76
N VAL A 925 42.41 -7.80 -3.66
CA VAL A 925 43.75 -7.59 -4.22
C VAL A 925 44.74 -7.22 -3.10
N LEU A 926 44.33 -6.42 -2.12
CA LEU A 926 45.15 -6.12 -0.96
C LEU A 926 45.45 -7.37 -0.13
N GLY A 927 44.47 -8.27 0.06
CA GLY A 927 44.66 -9.58 0.67
C GLY A 927 45.68 -10.44 -0.08
N PHE A 928 45.61 -10.47 -1.41
CA PHE A 928 46.58 -11.22 -2.23
C PHE A 928 47.99 -10.61 -2.17
N ILE A 929 48.11 -9.29 -2.01
CA ILE A 929 49.40 -8.64 -1.73
C ILE A 929 49.94 -9.06 -0.37
N VAL A 930 49.10 -9.16 0.66
CA VAL A 930 49.49 -9.69 1.98
C VAL A 930 50.04 -11.11 1.84
N GLU A 931 49.38 -11.96 1.05
CA GLU A 931 49.83 -13.32 0.78
C GLU A 931 51.20 -13.35 0.10
N LYS A 932 51.38 -12.54 -0.97
CA LYS A 932 52.67 -12.45 -1.69
C LYS A 932 53.81 -11.91 -0.85
N VAL A 933 53.56 -10.87 -0.04
CA VAL A 933 54.60 -10.20 0.76
C VAL A 933 54.99 -11.05 1.96
N SER A 934 54.03 -11.72 2.61
CA SER A 934 54.29 -12.53 3.79
C SER A 934 54.76 -13.95 3.48
N GLY A 935 54.46 -14.47 2.28
CA GLY A 935 54.69 -15.88 1.91
C GLY A 935 53.76 -16.85 2.63
N LYS A 936 52.70 -16.36 3.27
CA LYS A 936 51.66 -17.13 3.98
C LYS A 936 50.32 -16.91 3.30
N SER A 937 49.40 -17.86 3.43
CA SER A 937 48.00 -17.56 3.09
C SER A 937 47.42 -16.49 4.02
N LEU A 938 46.37 -15.80 3.57
CA LEU A 938 45.75 -14.74 4.36
C LEU A 938 45.14 -15.30 5.65
N GLU A 939 44.56 -16.50 5.59
CA GLU A 939 44.10 -17.24 6.76
C GLU A 939 45.25 -17.48 7.75
N GLU A 940 46.38 -18.05 7.31
CA GLU A 940 47.53 -18.30 8.20
C GLU A 940 48.06 -17.01 8.82
N TYR A 941 48.18 -15.96 8.02
CA TYR A 941 48.65 -14.66 8.49
C TYR A 941 47.71 -14.09 9.56
N LEU A 942 46.40 -14.06 9.31
CA LEU A 942 45.41 -13.55 10.25
C LEU A 942 45.28 -14.41 11.51
N GLN A 943 45.33 -15.73 11.38
CA GLN A 943 45.36 -16.64 12.52
C GLN A 943 46.55 -16.33 13.43
N GLU A 944 47.75 -16.16 12.87
CA GLU A 944 48.97 -15.91 13.65
C GLU A 944 49.04 -14.50 14.24
N ASN A 945 48.60 -13.48 13.50
CA ASN A 945 48.86 -12.08 13.83
C ASN A 945 47.65 -11.34 14.41
N VAL A 946 46.44 -11.91 14.34
CA VAL A 946 45.20 -11.25 14.78
C VAL A 946 44.34 -12.17 15.64
N PHE A 947 43.93 -13.33 15.13
CA PHE A 947 42.89 -14.15 15.77
C PHE A 947 43.40 -14.96 16.97
N LYS A 948 44.46 -15.78 16.81
CA LYS A 948 44.99 -16.59 17.93
C LYS A 948 45.55 -15.75 19.08
N PRO A 949 46.25 -14.62 18.86
CA PRO A 949 46.67 -13.74 19.95
C PRO A 949 45.51 -13.24 20.82
N LEU A 950 44.32 -13.11 20.24
CA LEU A 950 43.10 -12.64 20.91
C LEU A 950 42.14 -13.79 21.29
N GLY A 951 42.47 -15.04 20.97
CA GLY A 951 41.61 -16.20 21.22
C GLY A 951 40.32 -16.24 20.37
N LEU A 952 40.28 -15.53 19.25
CA LEU A 952 39.09 -15.39 18.40
C LEU A 952 38.90 -16.61 17.50
N LYS A 953 37.66 -17.09 17.39
CA LYS A 953 37.29 -18.21 16.51
C LYS A 953 36.76 -17.71 15.16
N ILE A 954 37.56 -16.90 14.48
CA ILE A 954 37.25 -16.36 13.15
C ILE A 954 38.11 -17.11 12.13
N SER A 955 37.51 -17.52 11.01
CA SER A 955 38.24 -18.24 9.95
C SER A 955 37.58 -18.06 8.59
N PHE A 956 38.37 -18.20 7.53
CA PHE A 956 37.86 -18.40 6.17
C PHE A 956 37.28 -19.81 5.97
N TYR A 957 37.68 -20.78 6.80
CA TYR A 957 37.18 -22.14 6.71
C TYR A 957 35.90 -22.30 7.55
N LEU A 958 34.86 -22.83 6.93
CA LEU A 958 33.66 -23.28 7.64
C LEU A 958 33.96 -24.61 8.35
N THR A 959 34.71 -24.55 9.45
CA THR A 959 35.03 -25.73 10.27
C THR A 959 33.76 -26.35 10.84
N PRO A 960 33.76 -27.64 11.22
CA PRO A 960 32.58 -28.29 11.81
C PRO A 960 32.01 -27.54 13.03
N GLU A 961 32.88 -26.89 13.82
CA GLU A 961 32.46 -26.06 14.97
C GLU A 961 31.70 -24.80 14.53
N LEU A 962 32.15 -24.14 13.47
CA LEU A 962 31.49 -22.95 12.92
C LEU A 962 30.21 -23.32 12.17
N GLU A 963 30.23 -24.40 11.39
CA GLU A 963 29.08 -24.89 10.62
C GLU A 963 27.90 -25.24 11.53
N SER A 964 28.15 -25.91 12.65
CA SER A 964 27.10 -26.30 13.61
C SER A 964 26.32 -25.11 14.21
N ARG A 965 26.91 -23.91 14.18
CA ARG A 965 26.32 -22.68 14.73
C ARG A 965 25.96 -21.66 13.65
N LEU A 966 26.20 -21.95 12.37
CA LEU A 966 25.93 -21.04 11.27
C LEU A 966 24.43 -20.75 11.18
N LEU A 967 24.08 -19.46 11.15
CA LEU A 967 22.69 -19.04 11.02
C LEU A 967 22.20 -19.26 9.57
N PRO A 968 21.03 -19.89 9.36
CA PRO A 968 20.48 -20.05 8.02
C PRO A 968 20.03 -18.72 7.43
N PHE A 969 20.10 -18.62 6.11
CA PHE A 969 19.64 -17.43 5.39
C PHE A 969 18.12 -17.40 5.24
N ALA A 970 17.56 -16.20 5.33
CA ALA A 970 16.19 -15.90 4.97
C ALA A 970 16.14 -14.96 3.75
N HIS A 971 15.00 -14.96 3.07
CA HIS A 971 14.68 -14.05 1.98
C HIS A 971 13.40 -13.30 2.32
N ARG A 972 13.40 -11.97 2.18
CA ARG A 972 12.19 -11.14 2.20
C ARG A 972 11.60 -11.07 0.80
N ARG A 973 10.34 -11.46 0.69
CA ARG A 973 9.54 -11.32 -0.53
C ARG A 973 9.01 -9.90 -0.70
N ASP A 974 8.58 -9.57 -1.91
CA ASP A 974 7.98 -8.25 -2.23
C ASP A 974 6.72 -7.93 -1.40
N ASP A 975 6.01 -8.95 -0.90
CA ASP A 975 4.85 -8.81 -0.01
C ASP A 975 5.22 -8.56 1.47
N GLY A 976 6.52 -8.47 1.77
CA GLY A 976 7.08 -8.26 3.11
C GLY A 976 7.26 -9.54 3.93
N SER A 977 6.76 -10.69 3.47
CA SER A 977 6.89 -11.97 4.17
C SER A 977 8.31 -12.54 4.09
N LEU A 978 8.66 -13.37 5.07
CA LEU A 978 9.97 -14.03 5.17
C LEU A 978 9.88 -15.52 4.84
N GLU A 979 10.86 -16.02 4.09
CA GLU A 979 10.99 -17.44 3.79
C GLU A 979 12.42 -17.98 3.94
N PRO A 980 12.60 -19.30 4.18
CA PRO A 980 13.91 -19.93 4.10
C PRO A 980 14.49 -19.75 2.71
N TRP A 981 15.69 -19.20 2.64
CA TRP A 981 16.29 -18.95 1.34
C TRP A 981 16.99 -20.20 0.79
N ALA A 982 16.25 -21.06 0.10
CA ALA A 982 16.75 -22.39 -0.32
C ALA A 982 17.97 -22.37 -1.25
N ASN A 983 18.20 -21.29 -2.01
CA ASN A 983 19.33 -21.16 -2.96
C ASN A 983 20.62 -20.55 -2.35
N HIS A 984 20.66 -20.28 -1.04
CA HIS A 984 21.84 -19.68 -0.38
C HIS A 984 23.12 -20.52 -0.49
N THR A 985 23.01 -21.84 -0.71
CA THR A 985 24.14 -22.75 -0.91
C THR A 985 24.93 -22.46 -2.19
N ALA A 986 24.37 -21.67 -3.11
CA ALA A 986 25.05 -21.22 -4.32
C ALA A 986 25.84 -19.91 -4.14
N PHE A 987 25.97 -19.35 -2.93
CA PHE A 987 26.71 -18.08 -2.69
C PHE A 987 27.94 -18.22 -1.80
N ILE A 988 28.20 -19.42 -1.31
CA ILE A 988 29.20 -19.66 -0.28
C ILE A 988 29.94 -20.95 -0.63
N GLU A 989 31.24 -20.83 -0.96
CA GLU A 989 32.10 -22.00 -1.08
C GLU A 989 32.36 -22.58 0.31
N ARG A 990 31.79 -23.76 0.57
CA ARG A 990 31.87 -24.44 1.87
C ARG A 990 32.96 -25.51 1.90
N ASP A 991 33.49 -25.89 0.73
CA ASP A 991 34.55 -26.89 0.65
C ASP A 991 35.88 -26.28 1.12
N PRO A 992 36.43 -26.71 2.27
CA PRO A 992 37.69 -26.17 2.79
C PRO A 992 38.87 -26.41 1.85
N ILE A 993 38.84 -27.45 1.01
CA ILE A 993 39.88 -27.71 0.00
C ILE A 993 39.84 -26.60 -1.06
N LYS A 994 38.64 -26.22 -1.50
CA LYS A 994 38.46 -25.15 -2.47
C LYS A 994 38.88 -23.81 -1.88
N THR A 995 38.33 -23.44 -0.72
CA THR A 995 38.64 -22.18 -0.03
C THR A 995 40.13 -22.01 0.29
N SER A 996 40.87 -23.10 0.51
CA SER A 996 42.31 -23.05 0.81
C SER A 996 43.17 -22.46 -0.31
N LYS A 997 42.67 -22.43 -1.55
CA LYS A 997 43.41 -21.92 -2.71
C LYS A 997 43.46 -20.40 -2.79
N ALA A 998 42.45 -19.69 -2.30
CA ALA A 998 42.41 -18.23 -2.32
C ALA A 998 41.48 -17.68 -1.24
N HIS A 999 41.94 -16.67 -0.50
CA HIS A 999 41.20 -16.07 0.61
C HIS A 999 40.78 -14.64 0.28
N PHE A 1000 39.46 -14.44 0.16
CA PHE A 1000 38.89 -13.15 -0.23
C PHE A 1000 38.70 -12.21 0.96
N ALA A 1001 39.68 -11.33 1.17
CA ALA A 1001 39.63 -10.27 2.18
C ALA A 1001 38.41 -9.33 2.05
N GLY A 1002 37.70 -9.36 0.93
CA GLY A 1002 36.49 -8.60 0.71
C GLY A 1002 35.23 -9.22 1.32
N ILE A 1003 35.18 -10.54 1.59
CA ILE A 1003 33.92 -11.19 2.00
C ILE A 1003 34.05 -12.48 2.84
N GLY A 1004 35.21 -13.15 2.84
CA GLY A 1004 35.27 -14.59 3.08
C GLY A 1004 35.21 -15.09 4.53
N LEU A 1005 35.19 -14.23 5.55
CA LEU A 1005 35.26 -14.71 6.94
C LEU A 1005 33.90 -15.15 7.50
N TYR A 1006 33.95 -16.18 8.35
CA TYR A 1006 32.90 -16.54 9.29
C TYR A 1006 33.30 -16.16 10.70
N ALA A 1007 32.36 -15.60 11.45
CA ALA A 1007 32.58 -15.19 12.82
C ALA A 1007 31.29 -15.25 13.63
N SER A 1008 31.41 -15.47 14.94
CA SER A 1008 30.36 -15.03 15.86
C SER A 1008 30.45 -13.51 16.02
N LEU A 1009 29.32 -12.84 16.27
CA LEU A 1009 29.34 -11.41 16.57
C LEU A 1009 30.06 -11.11 17.90
N ARG A 1010 30.14 -12.08 18.81
CA ARG A 1010 30.95 -12.02 20.04
C ARG A 1010 32.45 -11.92 19.76
N ASP A 1011 32.96 -12.79 18.91
CA ASP A 1011 34.37 -12.76 18.52
C ASP A 1011 34.70 -11.46 17.77
N TYR A 1012 33.82 -11.05 16.85
CA TYR A 1012 34.03 -9.82 16.09
C TYR A 1012 33.98 -8.59 17.01
N LEU A 1013 33.00 -8.48 17.92
CA LEU A 1013 32.92 -7.38 18.88
C LEU A 1013 34.13 -7.33 19.83
N SER A 1014 34.71 -8.49 20.17
CA SER A 1014 35.95 -8.57 20.95
C SER A 1014 37.15 -7.98 20.19
N LEU A 1015 37.24 -8.23 18.89
CA LEU A 1015 38.23 -7.57 18.02
C LEU A 1015 38.03 -6.06 17.98
N LEU A 1016 36.78 -5.59 17.80
CA LEU A 1016 36.47 -4.15 17.78
C LEU A 1016 36.85 -3.46 19.09
N ARG A 1017 36.53 -4.10 20.22
CA ARG A 1017 36.93 -3.62 21.55
C ARG A 1017 38.45 -3.51 21.67
N HIS A 1018 39.19 -4.51 21.22
CA HIS A 1018 40.64 -4.48 21.28
C HIS A 1018 41.21 -3.32 20.43
N LEU A 1019 40.65 -3.04 19.25
CA LEU A 1019 41.04 -1.87 18.45
C LEU A 1019 40.76 -0.55 19.18
N LEU A 1020 39.60 -0.40 19.85
CA LEU A 1020 39.32 0.77 20.69
C LEU A 1020 40.30 0.91 21.85
N GLN A 1021 40.70 -0.20 22.47
CA GLN A 1021 41.70 -0.19 23.53
C GLN A 1021 43.09 0.21 23.01
N ILE A 1022 43.48 -0.24 21.80
CA ILE A 1022 44.74 0.20 21.18
C ILE A 1022 44.68 1.70 20.90
N HIS A 1023 43.57 2.17 20.31
CA HIS A 1023 43.32 3.58 20.03
C HIS A 1023 43.44 4.45 21.30
N ALA A 1024 42.81 4.00 22.40
CA ALA A 1024 42.87 4.65 23.71
C ALA A 1024 44.25 4.52 24.41
N GLY A 1025 45.13 3.64 23.94
CA GLY A 1025 46.41 3.34 24.59
C GLY A 1025 46.30 2.47 25.84
N THR A 1026 45.18 1.74 26.00
CA THR A 1026 44.87 0.87 27.15
C THR A 1026 44.96 -0.62 26.84
N ALA A 1027 45.19 -1.01 25.58
CA ALA A 1027 45.28 -2.41 25.18
C ALA A 1027 46.46 -3.13 25.84
N GLN A 1028 46.17 -4.33 26.35
CA GLN A 1028 47.20 -5.29 26.75
C GLN A 1028 47.60 -6.14 25.55
N ASN A 1029 48.90 -6.25 25.29
CA ASN A 1029 49.46 -7.00 24.14
C ASN A 1029 48.84 -6.58 22.79
N PRO A 1030 49.03 -5.32 22.36
CA PRO A 1030 48.37 -4.79 21.18
C PRO A 1030 48.81 -5.55 19.92
N ILE A 1031 47.85 -5.95 19.08
CA ILE A 1031 48.10 -6.67 17.82
C ILE A 1031 48.72 -5.78 16.72
N ALA A 1032 48.72 -4.46 16.89
CA ALA A 1032 49.33 -3.48 16.00
C ALA A 1032 49.79 -2.26 16.82
N LYS A 1033 50.70 -1.46 16.29
CA LYS A 1033 51.05 -0.17 16.91
C LYS A 1033 49.85 0.75 16.98
N ARG A 1034 49.84 1.62 18.00
CA ARG A 1034 48.78 2.61 18.19
C ARG A 1034 48.64 3.52 16.99
N GLU A 1035 49.75 3.96 16.40
CA GLU A 1035 49.77 4.81 15.21
C GLU A 1035 49.11 4.12 14.01
N THR A 1036 49.33 2.81 13.87
CA THR A 1036 48.68 1.99 12.83
C THR A 1036 47.17 1.98 13.04
N VAL A 1037 46.69 1.75 14.27
CA VAL A 1037 45.25 1.75 14.57
C VAL A 1037 44.64 3.15 14.45
N LEU A 1038 45.33 4.21 14.86
CA LEU A 1038 44.86 5.60 14.67
C LEU A 1038 44.59 5.89 13.19
N SER A 1039 45.47 5.44 12.29
CA SER A 1039 45.29 5.61 10.85
C SER A 1039 44.03 4.91 10.28
N MET A 1040 43.46 3.95 11.00
CA MET A 1040 42.19 3.29 10.65
C MET A 1040 40.96 4.15 10.97
N PHE A 1041 41.13 5.30 11.63
CA PHE A 1041 40.06 6.26 11.94
C PHE A 1041 40.26 7.61 11.22
N GLU A 1042 41.42 7.82 10.59
CA GLU A 1042 41.73 9.08 9.89
C GLU A 1042 41.06 9.12 8.51
N PRO A 1043 40.23 10.13 8.21
CA PRO A 1043 39.68 10.34 6.87
C PRO A 1043 40.78 10.53 5.81
N THR A 1044 40.70 9.81 4.70
CA THR A 1044 41.71 9.81 3.63
C THR A 1044 41.19 10.27 2.27
N LEU A 1045 39.87 10.41 2.10
CA LEU A 1045 39.29 10.77 0.80
C LEU A 1045 39.34 12.27 0.55
N THR A 1046 39.55 12.63 -0.71
CA THR A 1046 39.25 13.98 -1.21
C THR A 1046 37.74 14.25 -1.09
N ASP A 1047 37.35 15.52 -1.10
CA ASP A 1047 35.92 15.90 -1.05
C ASP A 1047 35.11 15.22 -2.16
N GLU A 1048 35.69 15.03 -3.34
CA GLU A 1048 35.00 14.38 -4.46
C GLU A 1048 34.82 12.88 -4.24
N ALA A 1049 35.87 12.18 -3.80
CA ALA A 1049 35.76 10.76 -3.47
C ALA A 1049 34.81 10.53 -2.27
N ALA A 1050 34.79 11.45 -1.29
CA ALA A 1050 33.87 11.39 -0.16
C ALA A 1050 32.41 11.53 -0.57
N LYS A 1051 32.09 12.38 -1.57
CA LYS A 1051 30.73 12.46 -2.13
C LYS A 1051 30.29 11.13 -2.73
N SER A 1052 31.17 10.43 -3.44
CA SER A 1052 30.83 9.12 -4.03
C SER A 1052 30.57 8.05 -2.98
N LEU A 1053 31.33 8.05 -1.89
CA LEU A 1053 30.99 7.23 -0.72
C LEU A 1053 29.65 7.64 -0.11
N GLY A 1054 29.38 8.95 0.01
CA GLY A 1054 28.12 9.46 0.54
C GLY A 1054 26.90 9.06 -0.29
N LEU A 1055 27.04 8.98 -1.62
CA LEU A 1055 26.01 8.44 -2.52
C LEU A 1055 25.79 6.95 -2.26
N LEU A 1056 26.86 6.15 -2.20
CA LEU A 1056 26.78 4.71 -1.89
C LEU A 1056 26.07 4.43 -0.57
N MET A 1057 26.41 5.21 0.47
CA MET A 1057 25.86 5.05 1.82
C MET A 1057 24.50 5.72 2.00
N GLN A 1058 24.04 6.49 1.00
CA GLN A 1058 22.88 7.39 1.12
C GLN A 1058 22.96 8.33 2.34
N HIS A 1059 24.19 8.75 2.69
CA HIS A 1059 24.44 9.60 3.84
C HIS A 1059 25.56 10.62 3.53
N PRO A 1060 25.31 11.93 3.67
CA PRO A 1060 26.24 12.97 3.20
C PRO A 1060 27.48 13.13 4.08
N HIS A 1061 27.47 12.62 5.32
CA HIS A 1061 28.57 12.76 6.27
C HIS A 1061 29.40 11.48 6.43
N CYS A 1062 29.87 10.96 5.30
CA CYS A 1062 30.73 9.77 5.22
C CYS A 1062 32.11 10.09 4.63
N GLN A 1063 33.12 9.45 5.18
CA GLN A 1063 34.52 9.47 4.75
C GLN A 1063 35.06 8.04 4.80
N TRP A 1064 36.24 7.78 4.24
CA TRP A 1064 36.89 6.48 4.31
C TRP A 1064 38.30 6.62 4.89
N SER A 1065 38.68 5.71 5.78
CA SER A 1065 40.02 5.62 6.36
C SER A 1065 40.87 4.58 5.64
N LYS A 1066 42.04 4.22 6.17
CA LYS A 1066 42.83 3.11 5.59
C LYS A 1066 42.19 1.72 5.78
N ALA A 1067 41.02 1.59 6.39
CA ALA A 1067 40.41 0.28 6.67
C ALA A 1067 38.87 0.25 6.68
N MET A 1068 38.19 1.37 6.87
CA MET A 1068 36.73 1.38 7.08
C MET A 1068 36.10 2.75 6.80
N GLY A 1069 34.77 2.78 6.71
CA GLY A 1069 34.02 4.04 6.65
C GLY A 1069 34.14 4.78 7.98
N VAL A 1070 34.19 6.12 7.93
CA VAL A 1070 34.25 6.98 9.11
C VAL A 1070 33.25 8.13 8.98
N ALA A 1071 32.57 8.45 10.08
CA ALA A 1071 31.59 9.52 10.16
C ALA A 1071 32.30 10.87 10.16
N SER A 1072 32.00 11.74 9.19
CA SER A 1072 32.62 13.08 9.11
C SER A 1072 31.91 14.14 9.95
N ALA A 1073 30.73 13.81 10.49
CA ALA A 1073 29.96 14.59 11.45
C ALA A 1073 29.26 13.65 12.46
N ASP A 1074 28.65 14.22 13.49
CA ASP A 1074 27.74 13.47 14.37
C ASP A 1074 26.49 13.05 13.58
N TRP A 1075 26.03 11.82 13.77
CA TRP A 1075 24.82 11.27 13.13
C TRP A 1075 23.65 11.31 14.10
N GLU A 1076 22.42 11.33 13.57
CA GLU A 1076 21.19 11.46 14.36
C GLU A 1076 20.97 10.27 15.30
N GLU A 1077 21.39 9.07 14.88
CA GLU A 1077 21.26 7.81 15.63
C GLU A 1077 22.24 7.72 16.81
N GLY A 1078 23.17 8.67 16.95
CA GLY A 1078 24.02 8.82 18.13
C GLY A 1078 25.52 8.74 17.86
N ARG A 1079 25.93 8.13 16.73
CA ARG A 1079 27.36 7.99 16.34
C ARG A 1079 28.04 9.36 16.28
N LYS A 1080 29.17 9.51 16.97
CA LYS A 1080 29.92 10.78 16.98
C LYS A 1080 30.85 10.91 15.77
N GLN A 1081 31.20 12.14 15.42
CA GLN A 1081 32.20 12.44 14.41
C GLN A 1081 33.50 11.67 14.70
N GLY A 1082 33.99 10.93 13.71
CA GLY A 1082 35.13 10.02 13.82
C GLY A 1082 34.76 8.58 14.16
N SER A 1083 33.47 8.28 14.37
CA SER A 1083 33.00 6.89 14.50
C SER A 1083 33.25 6.13 13.20
N ALA A 1084 33.86 4.97 13.32
CA ALA A 1084 34.16 4.09 12.21
C ALA A 1084 33.09 3.00 12.07
N PHE A 1085 32.75 2.60 10.85
CA PHE A 1085 31.66 1.66 10.60
C PHE A 1085 31.83 0.92 9.28
N TRP A 1086 31.21 -0.25 9.18
CA TRP A 1086 30.95 -0.92 7.91
C TRP A 1086 29.83 -1.97 8.05
N SER A 1087 29.32 -2.45 6.93
CA SER A 1087 28.29 -3.49 6.88
C SER A 1087 28.68 -4.66 5.98
N GLY A 1088 28.11 -5.82 6.28
CA GLY A 1088 28.08 -7.02 5.46
C GLY A 1088 26.80 -7.11 4.65
N TRP A 1089 26.87 -7.84 3.53
CA TRP A 1089 25.80 -7.96 2.56
C TRP A 1089 24.53 -8.61 3.14
N ALA A 1090 24.69 -9.62 4.01
CA ALA A 1090 23.57 -10.32 4.64
C ALA A 1090 22.95 -9.57 5.84
N ASN A 1091 23.01 -8.23 5.83
CA ASN A 1091 22.55 -7.34 6.90
C ASN A 1091 23.23 -7.58 8.27
N THR A 1092 24.54 -7.81 8.24
CA THR A 1092 25.42 -7.65 9.41
C THR A 1092 26.06 -6.27 9.37
N TYR A 1093 26.34 -5.65 10.50
CA TYR A 1093 27.12 -4.40 10.52
C TYR A 1093 27.80 -4.17 11.86
N PHE A 1094 28.74 -3.24 11.88
CA PHE A 1094 29.39 -2.77 13.10
C PHE A 1094 29.60 -1.26 13.09
N HIS A 1095 29.76 -0.69 14.28
CA HIS A 1095 30.39 0.63 14.43
C HIS A 1095 31.31 0.66 15.65
N LEU A 1096 32.30 1.56 15.63
CA LEU A 1096 33.23 1.85 16.71
C LEU A 1096 33.38 3.36 16.85
N ASP A 1097 33.09 3.88 18.02
CA ASP A 1097 33.17 5.30 18.31
C ASP A 1097 34.32 5.55 19.29
N PRO A 1098 35.48 6.05 18.81
CA PRO A 1098 36.63 6.30 19.66
C PRO A 1098 36.41 7.46 20.65
N ARG A 1099 35.41 8.33 20.43
CA ARG A 1099 35.13 9.45 21.34
C ARG A 1099 34.38 8.99 22.58
N THR A 1100 33.40 8.12 22.39
CA THR A 1100 32.60 7.55 23.49
C THR A 1100 33.18 6.25 24.02
N GLY A 1101 34.12 5.64 23.28
CA GLY A 1101 34.75 4.38 23.64
C GLY A 1101 33.86 3.16 23.39
N ILE A 1102 32.82 3.28 22.56
CA ILE A 1102 31.79 2.26 22.34
C ILE A 1102 32.05 1.52 21.04
N ALA A 1103 31.85 0.20 21.05
CA ALA A 1103 31.72 -0.60 19.84
C ALA A 1103 30.41 -1.37 19.86
N THR A 1104 29.80 -1.52 18.69
CA THR A 1104 28.61 -2.35 18.51
C THR A 1104 28.73 -3.24 17.29
N VAL A 1105 27.94 -4.31 17.31
CA VAL A 1105 27.71 -5.22 16.20
C VAL A 1105 26.22 -5.52 16.13
N PHE A 1106 25.72 -5.70 14.93
CA PHE A 1106 24.39 -6.21 14.65
C PHE A 1106 24.50 -7.28 13.58
N GLY A 1107 23.65 -8.30 13.65
CA GLY A 1107 23.59 -9.27 12.58
C GLY A 1107 22.26 -10.01 12.49
N THR A 1108 21.81 -10.12 11.25
CA THR A 1108 20.90 -11.15 10.77
C THR A 1108 21.56 -11.87 9.58
N GLN A 1109 20.87 -12.81 8.94
CA GLN A 1109 21.27 -13.40 7.66
C GLN A 1109 20.07 -13.31 6.71
N LEU A 1110 19.74 -12.08 6.31
CA LEU A 1110 18.56 -11.77 5.52
C LEU A 1110 18.96 -11.19 4.15
N HIS A 1111 18.27 -11.64 3.10
CA HIS A 1111 18.28 -11.06 1.77
C HIS A 1111 16.98 -10.26 1.53
N PRO A 1112 17.00 -9.12 0.81
CA PRO A 1112 18.14 -8.48 0.15
C PRO A 1112 19.07 -7.74 1.12
N ALA A 1113 20.26 -7.36 0.64
CA ALA A 1113 21.13 -6.46 1.38
C ALA A 1113 20.47 -5.10 1.57
N PHE A 1114 20.83 -4.40 2.66
CA PHE A 1114 20.25 -3.11 3.02
C PHE A 1114 18.72 -3.16 3.18
N ASP A 1115 18.22 -4.25 3.77
CA ASP A 1115 16.81 -4.41 4.07
C ASP A 1115 16.32 -3.26 4.97
N ILE A 1116 15.34 -2.49 4.50
CA ILE A 1116 14.85 -1.27 5.18
C ILE A 1116 14.38 -1.58 6.61
N GLU A 1117 13.70 -2.70 6.78
CA GLU A 1117 13.17 -3.14 8.06
C GLU A 1117 14.29 -3.52 9.05
N THR A 1118 15.34 -4.17 8.55
CA THR A 1118 16.56 -4.43 9.32
C THR A 1118 17.30 -3.14 9.67
N ALA A 1119 17.42 -2.19 8.75
CA ALA A 1119 18.07 -0.90 8.98
C ALA A 1119 17.34 -0.07 10.05
N LYS A 1120 16.00 -0.04 10.03
CA LYS A 1120 15.17 0.60 11.06
C LYS A 1120 15.40 -0.02 12.43
N LEU A 1121 15.38 -1.35 12.52
CA LEU A 1121 15.63 -2.05 13.78
C LEU A 1121 17.02 -1.72 14.32
N GLY A 1122 18.03 -1.75 13.45
CA GLY A 1122 19.39 -1.36 13.79
C GLY A 1122 19.50 0.06 14.34
N ALA A 1123 18.90 1.04 13.65
CA ALA A 1123 18.90 2.44 14.08
C ALA A 1123 18.19 2.65 15.44
N VAL A 1124 17.08 1.95 15.69
CA VAL A 1124 16.37 2.01 16.98
C VAL A 1124 17.24 1.47 18.12
N LEU A 1125 17.92 0.34 17.90
CA LEU A 1125 18.81 -0.26 18.89
C LEU A 1125 20.04 0.62 19.18
N GLU A 1126 20.62 1.21 18.13
CA GLU A 1126 21.75 2.15 18.28
C GLU A 1126 21.33 3.41 19.05
N ARG A 1127 20.20 4.02 18.68
CA ARG A 1127 19.70 5.21 19.37
C ARG A 1127 19.39 4.93 20.84
N ALA A 1128 18.72 3.82 21.12
CA ALA A 1128 18.42 3.41 22.50
C ALA A 1128 19.69 3.23 23.34
N LEU A 1129 20.76 2.69 22.73
CA LEU A 1129 22.05 2.59 23.39
C LEU A 1129 22.63 3.98 23.69
N TYR A 1130 22.74 4.84 22.67
CA TYR A 1130 23.35 6.18 22.80
C TYR A 1130 22.56 7.15 23.71
N ASP A 1131 21.23 7.01 23.79
CA ASP A 1131 20.38 7.83 24.66
C ASP A 1131 20.58 7.51 26.16
N ASP A 1132 20.98 6.27 26.50
CA ASP A 1132 21.17 5.82 27.90
C ASP A 1132 22.63 5.93 28.38
N ILE A 1133 23.56 6.26 27.46
CA ILE A 1133 24.96 6.49 27.82
C ILE A 1133 25.10 7.87 28.45
N GLN A 1134 25.20 7.89 29.78
CA GLN A 1134 25.68 9.05 30.51
C GLN A 1134 27.19 9.22 30.28
N THR A 1135 27.57 10.23 29.50
CA THR A 1135 28.96 10.67 29.33
C THR A 1135 29.52 11.31 30.59
#